data_AF-B9GE82-F1
#
_entry.id   AF-B9GE82-F1
#
_cell.length_a   1.000
_cell.length_b   1.000
_cell.length_c   1.000
_cell.angle_alpha   90.00
_cell.angle_beta   90.00
_cell.angle_gamma   90.00
#
_symmetry.space_group_name_H-M   'P 1'
#
loop_
_entity.id
_entity.type
_entity.pdbx_description
1 polymer ?
#
loop_
_entity_poly.entity_id
_entity_poly.type
_entity_poly.pdbx_seq_one_letter_code
_entity_poly.pdbx_strand_id
1 'polypeptide(L)'
;MAAATPASGGGGGGYSCETAEQTREWMEAISAFLHLHRPLLEAHVVNFFKDRLWEMVDAEWMECLRREPVESLLMLPSGCVQEHWPSSLRDFVLTAKSLVLPREQKSPRSLLPDLHVASINTVLAQGMNSKKKHEIETLAGLVHAITKSCGAKTVIDVGSGQGYLAQALSFEYQLPVVAIDASSHHASVTNTRAERIKKYYTAKCVGKQQLRVPRTVTCHVLSSDTLAAVTLEACQDDHAEHVPESKNFNESSPQIEKPNDSIPPLVLAGLHACGDLSVNMLRLFVSCEQVKALISIGCCYNLLSEECHEDTNTCPGFPMSKAAKLSNLVLRKSTRDLGCQSAERWRSLTKDIALQNFDIHAFRAAFQMFLEKHFPEVSRSSPSIGRQGKALRRQRLRKVMESPMAMAETDALSYSTQKEQIMTKDDPLPTGPNNFKEVHVDFLPELSTGFVDSAVSGAAVVPDDIYLDKSQKFTLFKDFTVSGLGRLGCDFVENVSLLEIWKDVQPFTEFIGPFWCLRVALGPLVETYILLDRLLFLQEQGSVIEASLFPLFNPTMSPRNMAIIAWKLSANPSKMAARTTVPVLPMMDQHQGGHSEPSRLFPSPNPYPDLYTRRCHAKPQAKSDGTGGNRRAVLGRAKEGEKWGEDCRRNISSRRGAETPGYCLLLHP
;
A
#
# COMPACT_ATOMS: atom_id res chain seq x y z
N MET A 1 30.87 -23.22 -4.43
CA MET A 1 29.59 -22.58 -4.82
C MET A 1 29.91 -21.12 -5.07
N ALA A 2 29.99 -20.72 -6.34
CA ALA A 2 30.47 -19.40 -6.72
C ALA A 2 29.43 -18.34 -6.33
N ALA A 3 29.79 -17.46 -5.39
CA ALA A 3 29.06 -16.24 -5.11
C ALA A 3 29.08 -15.37 -6.37
N ALA A 4 27.91 -14.96 -6.84
CA ALA A 4 27.79 -13.97 -7.89
C ALA A 4 28.41 -12.66 -7.39
N THR A 5 29.52 -12.25 -8.01
CA THR A 5 30.14 -10.93 -7.81
C THR A 5 29.14 -9.83 -8.21
N PRO A 6 28.95 -8.78 -7.39
CA PRO A 6 28.16 -7.64 -7.79
C PRO A 6 28.91 -6.87 -8.88
N ALA A 7 28.24 -6.60 -10.00
CA ALA A 7 28.76 -5.73 -11.03
C ALA A 7 28.90 -4.31 -10.46
N SER A 8 30.15 -3.84 -10.37
CA SER A 8 30.47 -2.45 -10.07
C SER A 8 30.14 -1.58 -11.28
N GLY A 9 29.11 -0.76 -11.18
CA GLY A 9 28.76 0.26 -12.18
C GLY A 9 27.44 0.95 -11.85
N GLY A 10 27.47 2.27 -11.72
CA GLY A 10 26.34 3.07 -11.22
C GLY A 10 25.06 3.04 -12.08
N GLY A 11 23.94 3.37 -11.45
CA GLY A 11 22.63 3.57 -12.09
C GLY A 11 21.79 2.29 -12.17
N GLY A 12 20.57 2.30 -11.62
CA GLY A 12 19.67 1.14 -11.65
C GLY A 12 19.38 0.68 -13.08
N GLY A 13 19.75 -0.56 -13.42
CA GLY A 13 19.61 -1.04 -14.80
C GLY A 13 19.97 -2.51 -15.04
N GLY A 14 19.89 -3.39 -14.03
CA GLY A 14 20.27 -4.80 -14.19
C GLY A 14 19.15 -5.72 -14.70
N TYR A 15 17.89 -5.41 -14.40
CA TYR A 15 16.78 -6.33 -14.60
C TYR A 15 15.66 -5.72 -15.46
N SER A 16 15.01 -6.58 -16.24
CA SER A 16 13.86 -6.27 -17.09
C SER A 16 12.71 -7.23 -16.77
N CYS A 17 11.48 -6.85 -17.11
CA CYS A 17 10.30 -7.70 -17.02
C CYS A 17 9.53 -7.75 -18.34
N GLU A 18 10.20 -7.50 -19.46
CA GLU A 18 9.61 -7.53 -20.82
C GLU A 18 9.19 -8.94 -21.22
N THR A 19 9.95 -9.96 -20.81
CA THR A 19 9.66 -11.36 -21.05
C THR A 19 9.45 -12.14 -19.75
N ALA A 20 8.73 -13.25 -19.82
CA ALA A 20 8.52 -14.15 -18.68
C ALA A 20 9.84 -14.61 -18.04
N GLU A 21 10.86 -14.86 -18.86
CA GLU A 21 12.15 -15.34 -18.41
C GLU A 21 12.92 -14.26 -17.64
N GLN A 22 12.96 -13.03 -18.15
CA GLN A 22 13.59 -11.91 -17.44
C GLN A 22 12.86 -11.59 -16.13
N THR A 23 11.52 -11.64 -16.13
CA THR A 23 10.71 -11.51 -14.91
C THR A 23 11.08 -12.58 -13.89
N ARG A 24 11.23 -13.84 -14.32
CA ARG A 24 11.62 -14.98 -13.47
C ARG A 24 13.02 -14.76 -12.87
N GLU A 25 14.01 -14.41 -13.68
CA GLU A 25 15.39 -14.13 -13.21
C GLU A 25 15.42 -13.00 -12.17
N TRP A 26 14.65 -11.94 -12.40
CA TRP A 26 14.55 -10.84 -11.44
C TRP A 26 13.91 -11.28 -10.12
N MET A 27 12.84 -12.06 -10.19
CA MET A 27 12.20 -12.64 -8.99
C MET A 27 13.18 -13.55 -8.22
N GLU A 28 13.97 -14.36 -8.91
CA GLU A 28 14.98 -15.23 -8.27
C GLU A 28 16.04 -14.41 -7.52
N ALA A 29 16.53 -13.33 -8.13
CA ALA A 29 17.47 -12.42 -7.47
C ALA A 29 16.88 -11.74 -6.23
N ILE A 30 15.62 -11.26 -6.32
CA ILE A 30 14.92 -10.68 -5.16
C ILE A 30 14.71 -11.74 -4.08
N SER A 31 14.27 -12.94 -4.44
CA SER A 31 14.04 -14.03 -3.49
C SER A 31 15.33 -14.39 -2.76
N ALA A 32 16.45 -14.53 -3.47
CA ALA A 32 17.74 -14.82 -2.87
C ALA A 32 18.16 -13.74 -1.85
N PHE A 33 17.99 -12.46 -2.21
CA PHE A 33 18.29 -11.34 -1.31
C PHE A 33 17.37 -11.30 -0.08
N LEU A 34 16.06 -11.48 -0.26
CA LEU A 34 15.10 -11.54 0.84
C LEU A 34 15.35 -12.73 1.77
N HIS A 35 15.79 -13.87 1.23
CA HIS A 35 16.18 -15.04 2.02
C HIS A 35 17.40 -14.75 2.90
N LEU A 36 18.42 -14.07 2.36
CA LEU A 36 19.60 -13.67 3.13
C LEU A 36 19.23 -12.75 4.30
N HIS A 37 18.26 -11.86 4.11
CA HIS A 37 17.81 -10.89 5.11
C HIS A 37 16.51 -11.30 5.83
N ARG A 38 16.15 -12.58 5.80
CA ARG A 38 14.94 -13.13 6.44
C ARG A 38 14.78 -12.73 7.92
N PRO A 39 15.84 -12.74 8.77
CA PRO A 39 15.69 -12.35 10.17
C PRO A 39 15.15 -10.92 10.32
N LEU A 40 15.67 -9.98 9.52
CA LEU A 40 15.22 -8.59 9.51
C LEU A 40 13.80 -8.44 8.95
N LEU A 41 13.47 -9.23 7.92
CA LEU A 41 12.16 -9.25 7.25
C LEU A 41 11.04 -9.71 8.19
N GLU A 42 11.28 -10.79 8.94
CA GLU A 42 10.28 -11.49 9.73
C GLU A 42 10.19 -11.03 11.19
N ALA A 43 11.15 -10.22 11.67
CA ALA A 43 11.18 -9.86 13.08
C ALA A 43 9.87 -9.17 13.52
N HIS A 44 9.37 -9.52 14.71
CA HIS A 44 8.15 -8.94 15.25
C HIS A 44 8.48 -7.65 15.99
N VAL A 45 8.38 -6.52 15.31
CA VAL A 45 8.86 -5.21 15.80
C VAL A 45 8.29 -4.74 17.15
N VAL A 46 7.12 -5.24 17.58
CA VAL A 46 6.62 -4.92 18.93
C VAL A 46 7.38 -5.69 20.02
N ASN A 47 8.13 -6.73 19.67
CA ASN A 47 9.05 -7.41 20.58
C ASN A 47 10.46 -6.79 20.55
N PHE A 48 10.64 -5.59 20.01
CA PHE A 48 11.96 -4.99 19.80
C PHE A 48 12.87 -5.05 21.04
N PHE A 49 12.35 -4.65 22.20
CA PHE A 49 13.10 -4.70 23.46
C PHE A 49 13.20 -6.09 24.06
N LYS A 50 12.12 -6.88 23.96
CA LYS A 50 12.05 -8.24 24.49
C LYS A 50 13.07 -9.16 23.83
N ASP A 51 13.05 -9.20 22.50
CA ASP A 51 13.88 -10.10 21.69
C ASP A 51 15.21 -9.44 21.32
N ARG A 52 15.50 -8.25 21.87
CA ARG A 52 16.71 -7.44 21.64
C ARG A 52 17.05 -7.33 20.15
N LEU A 53 16.04 -6.98 19.34
CA LEU A 53 16.11 -7.12 17.88
C LEU A 53 17.27 -6.36 17.22
N TRP A 54 17.82 -5.32 17.86
CA TRP A 54 19.00 -4.63 17.33
C TRP A 54 20.25 -5.52 17.30
N GLU A 55 20.36 -6.54 18.15
CA GLU A 55 21.51 -7.46 18.19
C GLU A 55 21.54 -8.47 17.04
N MET A 56 20.43 -8.61 16.31
CA MET A 56 20.37 -9.47 15.12
C MET A 56 20.97 -8.80 13.88
N VAL A 57 21.18 -7.48 13.94
CA VAL A 57 21.80 -6.68 12.89
C VAL A 57 23.29 -6.58 13.19
N ASP A 58 24.11 -6.48 12.14
CA ASP A 58 25.54 -6.22 12.27
C ASP A 58 25.80 -5.02 13.21
N ALA A 59 26.66 -5.22 14.21
CA ALA A 59 26.95 -4.23 15.23
C ALA A 59 27.56 -2.95 14.64
N GLU A 60 28.38 -3.07 13.58
CA GLU A 60 28.97 -1.93 12.88
C GLU A 60 27.89 -1.11 12.19
N TRP A 61 26.86 -1.76 11.63
CA TRP A 61 25.73 -1.07 11.00
C TRP A 61 24.93 -0.29 12.03
N MET A 62 24.58 -0.94 13.15
CA MET A 62 23.80 -0.31 14.21
C MET A 62 24.56 0.86 14.86
N GLU A 63 25.87 0.71 15.08
CA GLU A 63 26.72 1.77 15.65
C GLU A 63 26.89 2.94 14.69
N CYS A 64 27.03 2.68 13.39
CA CYS A 64 27.05 3.72 12.38
C CYS A 64 25.71 4.47 12.35
N LEU A 65 24.60 3.74 12.17
CA LEU A 65 23.29 4.33 11.92
C LEU A 65 22.70 5.06 13.13
N ARG A 66 22.98 4.62 14.37
CA ARG A 66 22.50 5.35 15.57
C ARG A 66 23.10 6.75 15.72
N ARG A 67 24.25 7.01 15.07
CA ARG A 67 24.93 8.31 15.07
C ARG A 67 24.52 9.18 13.89
N GLU A 68 23.77 8.65 12.93
CA GLU A 68 23.30 9.40 11.77
C GLU A 68 22.25 10.43 12.16
N PRO A 69 22.25 11.61 11.50
CA PRO A 69 21.10 12.50 11.57
C PRO A 69 19.86 11.80 11.02
N VAL A 70 18.70 12.15 11.57
CA VAL A 70 17.41 11.53 11.21
C VAL A 70 17.14 11.66 9.72
N GLU A 71 17.52 12.78 9.12
CA GLU A 71 17.40 13.06 7.70
C GLU A 71 18.14 12.02 6.85
N SER A 72 19.36 11.62 7.23
CA SER A 72 20.09 10.54 6.57
C SER A 72 19.37 9.20 6.70
N LEU A 73 18.84 8.89 7.89
CA LEU A 73 18.09 7.65 8.14
C LEU A 73 16.83 7.55 7.28
N LEU A 74 16.12 8.67 7.09
CA LEU A 74 14.91 8.73 6.27
C LEU A 74 15.16 8.49 4.77
N MET A 75 16.39 8.74 4.32
CA MET A 75 16.79 8.51 2.93
C MET A 75 17.22 7.06 2.66
N LEU A 76 17.60 6.31 3.69
CA LEU A 76 18.08 4.92 3.57
C LEU A 76 17.06 4.01 2.84
N PRO A 77 15.75 4.01 3.17
CA PRO A 77 14.80 3.17 2.44
C PRO A 77 14.65 3.50 0.95
N SER A 78 15.06 4.70 0.53
CA SER A 78 15.08 5.13 -0.88
C SER A 78 16.38 4.74 -1.61
N GLY A 79 17.27 4.01 -0.94
CA GLY A 79 18.53 3.56 -1.52
C GLY A 79 19.64 4.62 -1.51
N CYS A 80 19.55 5.62 -0.62
CA CYS A 80 20.63 6.60 -0.43
C CYS A 80 21.62 6.09 0.62
N VAL A 81 22.92 6.27 0.34
CA VAL A 81 24.02 5.87 1.21
C VAL A 81 24.94 7.06 1.50
N GLN A 82 25.70 6.99 2.59
CA GLN A 82 26.77 7.94 2.89
C GLN A 82 28.14 7.29 2.68
N GLU A 83 29.14 8.09 2.32
CA GLU A 83 30.50 7.59 2.03
C GLU A 83 31.17 6.97 3.25
N HIS A 84 30.92 7.49 4.45
CA HIS A 84 31.52 6.99 5.69
C HIS A 84 30.82 5.75 6.26
N TRP A 85 29.72 5.28 5.67
CA TRP A 85 29.05 4.05 6.12
C TRP A 85 29.92 2.82 5.85
N PRO A 86 29.82 1.76 6.66
CA PRO A 86 30.47 0.47 6.39
C PRO A 86 30.17 -0.03 4.97
N SER A 87 31.16 -0.62 4.29
CA SER A 87 30.98 -1.10 2.91
C SER A 87 29.83 -2.10 2.80
N SER A 88 29.74 -3.05 3.73
CA SER A 88 28.67 -4.06 3.77
C SER A 88 27.27 -3.43 3.91
N LEU A 89 27.14 -2.33 4.67
CA LEU A 89 25.88 -1.59 4.80
C LEU A 89 25.53 -0.87 3.50
N ARG A 90 26.51 -0.23 2.85
CA ARG A 90 26.29 0.40 1.55
C ARG A 90 25.89 -0.64 0.50
N ASP A 91 26.56 -1.79 0.48
CA ASP A 91 26.26 -2.89 -0.43
C ASP A 91 24.84 -3.42 -0.22
N PHE A 92 24.38 -3.56 1.03
CA PHE A 92 23.00 -3.91 1.34
C PHE A 92 21.99 -2.92 0.75
N VAL A 93 22.20 -1.61 1.00
CA VAL A 93 21.28 -0.55 0.55
C VAL A 93 21.27 -0.42 -0.98
N LEU A 94 22.45 -0.46 -1.61
CA LEU A 94 22.60 -0.34 -3.07
C LEU A 94 22.07 -1.60 -3.79
N THR A 95 22.31 -2.79 -3.24
CA THR A 95 21.75 -4.04 -3.78
C THR A 95 20.23 -4.01 -3.68
N ALA A 96 19.67 -3.63 -2.53
CA ALA A 96 18.23 -3.48 -2.37
C ALA A 96 17.66 -2.49 -3.40
N LYS A 97 18.28 -1.31 -3.57
CA LYS A 97 17.86 -0.33 -4.59
C LYS A 97 17.89 -0.91 -6.01
N SER A 98 18.93 -1.66 -6.36
CA SER A 98 19.10 -2.21 -7.71
C SER A 98 18.05 -3.26 -8.10
N LEU A 99 17.45 -3.91 -7.09
CA LEU A 99 16.46 -4.96 -7.25
C LEU A 99 15.01 -4.43 -7.23
N VAL A 100 14.80 -3.15 -6.89
CA VAL A 100 13.47 -2.53 -6.82
C VAL A 100 13.00 -2.11 -8.22
N LEU A 101 11.74 -2.36 -8.52
CA LEU A 101 11.09 -1.89 -9.74
C LEU A 101 11.12 -0.34 -9.82
N PRO A 102 11.54 0.26 -10.95
CA PRO A 102 11.51 1.71 -11.14
C PRO A 102 10.11 2.29 -10.96
N ARG A 103 10.01 3.44 -10.27
CA ARG A 103 8.74 4.08 -9.88
C ARG A 103 8.56 5.47 -10.45
N GLU A 104 9.51 5.95 -11.22
CA GLU A 104 9.41 7.24 -11.89
C GLU A 104 8.17 7.24 -12.79
N GLN A 105 7.29 8.22 -12.58
CA GLN A 105 6.03 8.29 -13.30
C GLN A 105 6.30 8.34 -14.81
N LYS A 106 5.70 7.42 -15.55
CA LYS A 106 5.73 7.44 -17.02
C LYS A 106 4.46 8.10 -17.52
N SER A 107 4.59 8.94 -18.56
CA SER A 107 3.43 9.53 -19.22
C SER A 107 2.61 8.41 -19.86
N PRO A 108 1.31 8.26 -19.55
CA PRO A 108 0.51 7.20 -20.14
C PRO A 108 0.32 7.35 -21.67
N ARG A 109 0.72 8.49 -22.26
CA ARG A 109 0.87 8.66 -23.72
C ARG A 109 1.94 7.75 -24.34
N SER A 110 2.92 7.32 -23.56
CA SER A 110 3.93 6.34 -24.02
C SER A 110 3.34 4.96 -24.29
N LEU A 111 2.21 4.64 -23.63
CA LEU A 111 1.47 3.39 -23.85
C LEU A 111 0.44 3.54 -24.97
N LEU A 112 -0.29 4.67 -24.97
CA LEU A 112 -1.33 4.98 -25.95
C LEU A 112 -1.19 6.43 -26.44
N PRO A 113 -0.64 6.68 -27.64
CA PRO A 113 -0.39 8.04 -28.15
C PRO A 113 -1.64 8.93 -28.21
N ASP A 114 -2.81 8.33 -28.49
CA ASP A 114 -4.10 9.02 -28.59
C ASP A 114 -4.74 9.33 -27.22
N LEU A 115 -4.02 9.11 -26.11
CA LEU A 115 -4.53 9.34 -24.77
C LEU A 115 -4.72 10.83 -24.47
N HIS A 116 -5.97 11.21 -24.25
CA HIS A 116 -6.37 12.49 -23.68
C HIS A 116 -6.84 12.31 -22.24
N VAL A 117 -6.14 12.95 -21.30
CA VAL A 117 -6.56 13.00 -19.89
C VAL A 117 -7.38 14.27 -19.69
N ALA A 118 -8.70 14.12 -19.51
CA ALA A 118 -9.57 15.24 -19.18
C ALA A 118 -9.38 15.67 -17.71
N SER A 119 -9.30 16.98 -17.47
CA SER A 119 -9.39 17.51 -16.11
C SER A 119 -10.80 17.30 -15.57
N ILE A 120 -10.89 16.77 -14.37
CA ILE A 120 -12.19 16.54 -13.73
C ILE A 120 -12.68 17.87 -13.15
N ASN A 121 -13.92 18.25 -13.47
CA ASN A 121 -14.52 19.49 -12.98
C ASN A 121 -14.80 19.46 -11.47
N THR A 122 -15.14 20.63 -10.92
CA THR A 122 -15.36 20.80 -9.47
C THR A 122 -16.48 19.92 -8.91
N VAL A 123 -17.53 19.66 -9.67
CA VAL A 123 -18.69 18.84 -9.24
C VAL A 123 -18.30 17.38 -9.10
N LEU A 124 -17.54 16.86 -10.07
CA LEU A 124 -16.99 15.52 -10.03
C LEU A 124 -15.85 15.40 -9.00
N ALA A 125 -15.06 16.45 -8.76
CA ALA A 125 -13.96 16.46 -7.80
C ALA A 125 -14.41 16.63 -6.33
N GLN A 126 -15.67 17.00 -6.06
CA GLN A 126 -16.14 17.32 -4.72
C GLN A 126 -15.91 16.17 -3.71
N GLY A 127 -15.24 16.43 -2.59
CA GLY A 127 -14.92 15.41 -1.58
C GLY A 127 -13.68 14.57 -1.89
N MET A 128 -13.00 14.80 -3.02
CA MET A 128 -11.66 14.26 -3.27
C MET A 128 -10.59 15.14 -2.63
N ASN A 129 -9.55 14.52 -2.07
CA ASN A 129 -8.30 15.23 -1.80
C ASN A 129 -7.42 15.28 -3.07
N SER A 130 -6.33 16.05 -3.03
CA SER A 130 -5.40 16.20 -4.16
C SER A 130 -4.88 14.87 -4.70
N LYS A 131 -4.51 13.94 -3.82
CA LYS A 131 -4.12 12.58 -4.19
C LYS A 131 -5.22 11.85 -4.96
N LYS A 132 -6.44 11.82 -4.43
CA LYS A 132 -7.56 11.09 -5.03
C LYS A 132 -7.93 11.70 -6.38
N LYS A 133 -7.94 13.02 -6.49
CA LYS A 133 -8.14 13.71 -7.77
C LYS A 133 -7.10 13.28 -8.81
N HIS A 134 -5.81 13.34 -8.46
CA HIS A 134 -4.69 12.89 -9.32
C HIS A 134 -4.86 11.44 -9.82
N GLU A 135 -5.20 10.52 -8.91
CA GLU A 135 -5.42 9.11 -9.25
C GLU A 135 -6.58 8.93 -10.23
N ILE A 136 -7.72 9.61 -9.97
CA ILE A 136 -8.95 9.43 -10.74
C ILE A 136 -8.82 10.07 -12.13
N GLU A 137 -8.26 11.28 -12.24
CA GLU A 137 -8.02 11.94 -13.53
C GLU A 137 -7.17 11.06 -14.45
N THR A 138 -6.01 10.63 -13.94
CA THR A 138 -5.06 9.84 -14.70
C THR A 138 -5.63 8.47 -15.10
N LEU A 139 -6.24 7.76 -14.15
CA LEU A 139 -6.76 6.41 -14.40
C LEU A 139 -8.00 6.43 -15.30
N ALA A 140 -8.92 7.39 -15.14
CA ALA A 140 -10.11 7.47 -15.97
C ALA A 140 -9.76 7.68 -17.45
N GLY A 141 -8.79 8.56 -17.74
CA GLY A 141 -8.28 8.74 -19.10
C GLY A 141 -7.69 7.45 -19.68
N LEU A 142 -6.84 6.76 -18.90
CA LEU A 142 -6.22 5.51 -19.34
C LEU A 142 -7.28 4.42 -19.63
N VAL A 143 -8.22 4.21 -18.70
CA VAL A 143 -9.30 3.22 -18.86
C VAL A 143 -10.14 3.56 -20.10
N HIS A 144 -10.46 4.84 -20.34
CA HIS A 144 -11.18 5.25 -21.54
C HIS A 144 -10.43 4.90 -22.83
N ALA A 145 -9.14 5.23 -22.91
CA ALA A 145 -8.32 4.93 -24.09
C ALA A 145 -8.19 3.42 -24.35
N ILE A 146 -8.04 2.63 -23.28
CA ILE A 146 -8.01 1.15 -23.36
C ILE A 146 -9.36 0.61 -23.85
N THR A 147 -10.46 1.10 -23.28
CA THR A 147 -11.83 0.71 -23.65
C THR A 147 -12.09 0.96 -25.14
N LYS A 148 -11.68 2.14 -25.65
CA LYS A 148 -11.77 2.49 -27.08
C LYS A 148 -10.91 1.56 -27.95
N SER A 149 -9.68 1.26 -27.50
CA SER A 149 -8.70 0.48 -28.28
C SER A 149 -9.04 -1.01 -28.41
N CYS A 150 -9.79 -1.57 -27.45
CA CYS A 150 -10.25 -2.95 -27.49
C CYS A 150 -11.72 -3.11 -27.94
N GLY A 151 -12.41 -2.01 -28.25
CA GLY A 151 -13.81 -2.03 -28.67
C GLY A 151 -14.78 -2.52 -27.59
N ALA A 152 -14.40 -2.40 -26.32
CA ALA A 152 -15.25 -2.76 -25.21
C ALA A 152 -16.38 -1.75 -25.02
N LYS A 153 -17.53 -2.24 -24.57
CA LYS A 153 -18.72 -1.41 -24.36
C LYS A 153 -18.93 -1.01 -22.92
N THR A 154 -18.45 -1.81 -21.97
CA THR A 154 -18.73 -1.63 -20.54
C THR A 154 -17.45 -1.76 -19.72
N VAL A 155 -17.31 -0.89 -18.72
CA VAL A 155 -16.23 -0.96 -17.73
C VAL A 155 -16.77 -1.52 -16.42
N ILE A 156 -16.03 -2.44 -15.84
CA ILE A 156 -16.30 -3.01 -14.52
C ILE A 156 -15.28 -2.42 -13.54
N ASP A 157 -15.73 -1.51 -12.67
CA ASP A 157 -14.94 -0.87 -11.62
C ASP A 157 -15.02 -1.72 -10.35
N VAL A 158 -13.99 -2.52 -10.10
CA VAL A 158 -13.94 -3.50 -9.00
C VAL A 158 -13.27 -2.90 -7.77
N GLY A 159 -13.96 -2.98 -6.62
CA GLY A 159 -13.53 -2.32 -5.40
C GLY A 159 -13.73 -0.80 -5.51
N SER A 160 -14.87 -0.38 -6.06
CA SER A 160 -15.11 1.01 -6.46
C SER A 160 -15.08 2.01 -5.29
N GLY A 161 -15.20 1.54 -4.04
CA GLY A 161 -15.30 2.39 -2.87
C GLY A 161 -16.46 3.38 -3.04
N GLN A 162 -16.22 4.65 -2.74
CA GLN A 162 -17.19 5.73 -2.93
C GLN A 162 -17.48 6.10 -4.41
N GLY A 163 -17.05 5.27 -5.37
CA GLY A 163 -17.45 5.34 -6.77
C GLY A 163 -16.82 6.47 -7.59
N TYR A 164 -15.79 7.13 -7.08
CA TYR A 164 -15.15 8.27 -7.76
C TYR A 164 -14.71 7.98 -9.21
N LEU A 165 -14.16 6.80 -9.46
CA LEU A 165 -13.71 6.39 -10.80
C LEU A 165 -14.91 6.13 -11.70
N ALA A 166 -15.89 5.36 -11.21
CA ALA A 166 -17.15 5.12 -11.92
C ALA A 166 -17.89 6.42 -12.31
N GLN A 167 -17.91 7.43 -11.44
CA GLN A 167 -18.50 8.74 -11.75
C GLN A 167 -17.75 9.43 -12.89
N ALA A 168 -16.41 9.50 -12.82
CA ALA A 168 -15.60 10.14 -13.85
C ALA A 168 -15.75 9.44 -15.21
N LEU A 169 -15.68 8.11 -15.24
CA LEU A 169 -15.87 7.32 -16.46
C LEU A 169 -17.27 7.48 -17.07
N SER A 170 -18.31 7.54 -16.23
CA SER A 170 -19.70 7.66 -16.72
C SER A 170 -20.02 9.07 -17.20
N PHE A 171 -19.70 10.11 -16.43
CA PHE A 171 -20.11 11.48 -16.74
C PHE A 171 -19.15 12.21 -17.68
N GLU A 172 -17.82 12.01 -17.55
CA GLU A 172 -16.85 12.70 -18.41
C GLU A 172 -16.64 11.96 -19.73
N TYR A 173 -16.52 10.64 -19.68
CA TYR A 173 -16.20 9.82 -20.85
C TYR A 173 -17.42 9.09 -21.46
N GLN A 174 -18.61 9.25 -20.88
CA GLN A 174 -19.87 8.66 -21.37
C GLN A 174 -19.78 7.13 -21.54
N LEU A 175 -19.06 6.45 -20.65
CA LEU A 175 -18.95 4.99 -20.63
C LEU A 175 -20.03 4.36 -19.74
N PRO A 176 -20.60 3.20 -20.09
CA PRO A 176 -21.37 2.37 -19.18
C PRO A 176 -20.42 1.78 -18.15
N VAL A 177 -20.73 1.95 -16.87
CA VAL A 177 -19.90 1.47 -15.77
C VAL A 177 -20.73 0.67 -14.79
N VAL A 178 -20.23 -0.51 -14.41
CA VAL A 178 -20.70 -1.26 -13.26
C VAL A 178 -19.68 -1.12 -12.14
N ALA A 179 -20.08 -0.48 -11.04
CA ALA A 179 -19.26 -0.26 -9.85
C ALA A 179 -19.57 -1.34 -8.80
N ILE A 180 -18.60 -2.20 -8.51
CA ILE A 180 -18.74 -3.32 -7.57
C ILE A 180 -17.98 -2.99 -6.28
N ASP A 181 -18.66 -3.03 -5.14
CA ASP A 181 -18.06 -2.87 -3.82
C ASP A 181 -18.70 -3.80 -2.79
N ALA A 182 -17.97 -4.18 -1.74
CA ALA A 182 -18.52 -5.02 -0.68
C ALA A 182 -19.44 -4.22 0.29
N SER A 183 -19.31 -2.89 0.33
CA SER A 183 -20.07 -2.03 1.25
C SER A 183 -21.32 -1.43 0.61
N SER A 184 -22.48 -1.74 1.18
CA SER A 184 -23.74 -1.10 0.81
C SER A 184 -23.74 0.41 1.06
N HIS A 185 -23.02 0.88 2.08
CA HIS A 185 -22.83 2.31 2.34
C HIS A 185 -22.11 3.00 1.18
N HIS A 186 -21.06 2.39 0.64
CA HIS A 186 -20.36 2.90 -0.53
C HIS A 186 -21.24 2.95 -1.79
N ALA A 187 -22.08 1.94 -2.01
CA ALA A 187 -23.05 1.95 -3.09
C ALA A 187 -24.07 3.10 -2.94
N SER A 188 -24.61 3.30 -1.73
CA SER A 188 -25.53 4.41 -1.42
C SER A 188 -24.89 5.79 -1.67
N VAL A 189 -23.64 5.99 -1.21
CA VAL A 189 -22.86 7.21 -1.46
C VAL A 189 -22.67 7.43 -2.95
N THR A 190 -22.32 6.37 -3.69
CA THR A 190 -22.12 6.43 -5.15
C THR A 190 -23.40 6.83 -5.86
N ASN A 191 -24.54 6.21 -5.56
CA ASN A 191 -25.84 6.54 -6.17
C ASN A 191 -26.28 7.98 -5.86
N THR A 192 -26.17 8.40 -4.60
CA THR A 192 -26.52 9.77 -4.17
C THR A 192 -25.69 10.82 -4.90
N ARG A 193 -24.39 10.55 -5.04
CA ARG A 193 -23.47 11.41 -5.78
C ARG A 193 -23.81 11.45 -7.27
N ALA A 194 -24.14 10.30 -7.86
CA ALA A 194 -24.52 10.21 -9.27
C ALA A 194 -25.76 11.05 -9.57
N GLU A 195 -26.79 11.00 -8.71
CA GLU A 195 -28.00 11.83 -8.85
C GLU A 195 -27.69 13.33 -8.77
N ARG A 196 -26.82 13.73 -7.83
CA ARG A 196 -26.38 15.13 -7.72
C ARG A 196 -25.65 15.59 -8.99
N ILE A 197 -24.71 14.78 -9.49
CA ILE A 197 -23.94 15.10 -10.69
C ILE A 197 -24.88 15.17 -11.91
N LYS A 198 -25.78 14.19 -12.06
CA LYS A 198 -26.81 14.15 -13.11
C LYS A 198 -27.63 15.44 -13.14
N LYS A 199 -28.14 15.89 -11.99
CA LYS A 199 -28.88 17.16 -11.88
C LYS A 199 -28.07 18.37 -12.37
N TYR A 200 -26.79 18.45 -12.00
CA TYR A 200 -25.91 19.54 -12.45
C TYR A 200 -25.72 19.54 -13.98
N TYR A 201 -25.41 18.40 -14.58
CA TYR A 201 -25.21 18.32 -16.03
C TYR A 201 -26.51 18.53 -16.80
N THR A 202 -27.64 17.98 -16.33
CA THR A 202 -28.96 18.24 -16.94
C THR A 202 -29.33 19.72 -16.92
N ALA A 203 -28.96 20.46 -15.87
CA ALA A 203 -29.19 21.90 -15.79
C ALA A 203 -28.30 22.72 -16.75
N LYS A 204 -27.12 22.19 -17.12
CA LYS A 204 -26.13 22.87 -17.96
C LYS A 204 -26.25 22.52 -19.45
N CYS A 205 -26.80 21.36 -19.79
CA CYS A 205 -26.97 20.89 -21.17
C CYS A 205 -28.27 21.44 -21.79
N VAL A 206 -28.14 22.24 -22.85
CA VAL A 206 -29.26 22.68 -23.70
C VAL A 206 -29.54 21.58 -24.75
N GLY A 207 -30.14 20.47 -24.33
CA GLY A 207 -30.50 19.36 -25.24
C GLY A 207 -30.76 18.04 -24.51
N LYS A 208 -31.64 17.19 -25.05
CA LYS A 208 -31.99 15.86 -24.52
C LYS A 208 -30.86 14.83 -24.73
N GLN A 209 -29.68 15.06 -24.17
CA GLN A 209 -28.62 14.05 -24.14
C GLN A 209 -28.84 13.13 -22.93
N GLN A 210 -28.98 11.83 -23.17
CA GLN A 210 -29.17 10.85 -22.10
C GLN A 210 -27.82 10.59 -21.42
N LEU A 211 -27.65 11.19 -20.23
CA LEU A 211 -26.45 11.01 -19.42
C LEU A 211 -26.34 9.56 -18.93
N ARG A 212 -25.15 8.98 -19.05
CA ARG A 212 -24.86 7.68 -18.45
C ARG A 212 -24.53 7.85 -16.98
N VAL A 213 -25.16 7.01 -16.16
CA VAL A 213 -25.00 6.97 -14.71
C VAL A 213 -24.39 5.62 -14.36
N PRO A 214 -23.41 5.54 -13.45
CA PRO A 214 -22.83 4.27 -13.06
C PRO A 214 -23.88 3.39 -12.35
N ARG A 215 -23.93 2.11 -12.70
CA ARG A 215 -24.72 1.10 -12.01
C ARG A 215 -23.92 0.57 -10.83
N THR A 216 -24.52 0.50 -9.64
CA THR A 216 -23.84 -0.01 -8.44
C THR A 216 -24.27 -1.44 -8.13
N VAL A 217 -23.32 -2.27 -7.70
CA VAL A 217 -23.56 -3.63 -7.25
C VAL A 217 -22.84 -3.84 -5.92
N THR A 218 -23.59 -4.24 -4.90
CA THR A 218 -23.01 -4.59 -3.59
C THR A 218 -22.76 -6.09 -3.55
N CYS A 219 -21.49 -6.50 -3.52
CA CYS A 219 -21.12 -7.91 -3.44
C CYS A 219 -19.80 -8.10 -2.69
N HIS A 220 -19.78 -9.04 -1.75
CA HIS A 220 -18.55 -9.50 -1.13
C HIS A 220 -17.87 -10.54 -2.02
N VAL A 221 -16.94 -10.10 -2.85
CA VAL A 221 -16.24 -10.96 -3.81
C VAL A 221 -15.21 -11.85 -3.10
N LEU A 222 -15.57 -13.12 -2.91
CA LEU A 222 -14.71 -14.12 -2.27
C LEU A 222 -13.81 -14.89 -3.25
N SER A 223 -14.20 -14.96 -4.53
CA SER A 223 -13.48 -15.73 -5.56
C SER A 223 -13.60 -15.08 -6.94
N SER A 224 -12.79 -15.54 -7.90
CA SER A 224 -12.91 -15.17 -9.31
C SER A 224 -14.25 -15.58 -9.91
N ASP A 225 -14.83 -16.70 -9.45
CA ASP A 225 -16.08 -17.23 -9.99
C ASP A 225 -17.27 -16.40 -9.51
N THR A 226 -17.24 -15.98 -8.23
CA THR A 226 -18.21 -15.00 -7.70
C THR A 226 -18.10 -13.68 -8.48
N LEU A 227 -16.89 -13.20 -8.76
CA LEU A 227 -16.69 -11.98 -9.56
C LEU A 227 -17.20 -12.14 -10.99
N ALA A 228 -16.97 -13.31 -11.60
CA ALA A 228 -17.46 -13.64 -12.95
C ALA A 228 -19.00 -13.59 -12.99
N ALA A 229 -19.66 -14.31 -12.08
CA ALA A 229 -21.12 -14.38 -12.01
C ALA A 229 -21.74 -12.99 -11.89
N VAL A 230 -21.26 -12.19 -10.93
CA VAL A 230 -21.74 -10.82 -10.71
C VAL A 230 -21.49 -9.92 -11.91
N THR A 231 -20.33 -10.05 -12.55
CA THR A 231 -19.98 -9.24 -13.73
C THR A 231 -20.88 -9.56 -14.91
N LEU A 232 -21.12 -10.84 -15.19
CA LEU A 232 -21.91 -11.29 -16.33
C LEU A 232 -23.41 -11.00 -16.12
N GLU A 233 -23.94 -11.26 -14.93
CA GLU A 233 -25.33 -10.90 -14.56
C GLU A 233 -25.55 -9.39 -14.68
N ALA A 234 -24.59 -8.59 -14.22
CA ALA A 234 -24.68 -7.14 -14.28
C ALA A 234 -24.74 -6.55 -15.69
N CYS A 235 -24.28 -7.29 -16.69
CA CYS A 235 -24.23 -6.84 -18.07
C CYS A 235 -25.44 -7.32 -18.91
N GLN A 236 -26.29 -8.21 -18.37
CA GLN A 236 -27.47 -8.71 -19.08
C GLN A 236 -28.72 -7.85 -18.85
N ASP A 237 -28.68 -6.96 -17.84
CA ASP A 237 -29.84 -6.28 -17.28
C ASP A 237 -30.11 -4.89 -17.88
N ASP A 238 -30.06 -4.77 -19.22
CA ASP A 238 -30.25 -3.49 -19.94
C ASP A 238 -31.70 -2.95 -19.89
N HIS A 239 -32.61 -3.59 -19.14
CA HIS A 239 -34.05 -3.25 -19.09
C HIS A 239 -34.69 -3.05 -17.70
N ALA A 240 -33.93 -2.81 -16.62
CA ALA A 240 -34.54 -2.49 -15.33
C ALA A 240 -33.87 -1.30 -14.60
N GLU A 241 -34.55 -0.15 -14.60
CA GLU A 241 -34.43 0.78 -13.49
C GLU A 241 -34.93 0.04 -12.22
N HIS A 242 -34.06 -0.01 -11.19
CA HIS A 242 -34.23 -0.64 -9.88
C HIS A 242 -34.17 -2.18 -9.80
N VAL A 243 -33.06 -2.69 -9.25
CA VAL A 243 -32.99 -4.01 -8.61
C VAL A 243 -33.10 -3.82 -7.09
N PRO A 244 -33.99 -4.54 -6.38
CA PRO A 244 -34.08 -4.50 -4.92
C PRO A 244 -32.98 -5.37 -4.26
N GLU A 245 -32.77 -5.11 -2.97
CA GLU A 245 -31.72 -5.64 -2.10
C GLU A 245 -31.51 -7.16 -2.14
N SER A 246 -30.22 -7.56 -2.04
CA SER A 246 -29.72 -8.77 -1.39
C SER A 246 -30.37 -10.12 -1.77
N LYS A 247 -29.84 -10.79 -2.81
CA LYS A 247 -29.83 -12.26 -2.83
C LYS A 247 -28.56 -12.76 -2.13
N ASN A 248 -28.74 -13.43 -0.99
CA ASN A 248 -27.67 -14.14 -0.31
C ASN A 248 -27.18 -15.29 -1.19
N PHE A 249 -25.94 -15.22 -1.65
CA PHE A 249 -25.27 -16.33 -2.34
C PHE A 249 -24.84 -17.37 -1.30
N ASN A 250 -25.76 -18.29 -0.96
CA ASN A 250 -25.38 -19.52 -0.27
C ASN A 250 -24.99 -20.59 -1.29
N GLU A 251 -23.89 -21.27 -0.95
CA GLU A 251 -23.23 -22.40 -1.61
C GLU A 251 -24.13 -23.26 -2.51
N SER A 252 -24.10 -22.96 -3.80
CA SER A 252 -24.22 -23.95 -4.85
C SER A 252 -23.41 -23.41 -6.03
N SER A 253 -22.31 -24.10 -6.36
CA SER A 253 -21.45 -23.72 -7.47
C SER A 253 -22.29 -23.62 -8.74
N PRO A 254 -22.42 -22.43 -9.37
CA PRO A 254 -23.03 -22.36 -10.68
C PRO A 254 -22.02 -22.99 -11.63
N GLN A 255 -22.36 -24.16 -12.18
CA GLN A 255 -21.61 -24.69 -13.31
C GLN A 255 -21.70 -23.65 -14.42
N ILE A 256 -20.54 -23.22 -14.91
CA ILE A 256 -20.42 -22.26 -16.02
C ILE A 256 -20.97 -22.98 -17.25
N GLU A 257 -22.27 -22.83 -17.49
CA GLU A 257 -22.86 -23.15 -18.79
C GLU A 257 -22.30 -22.18 -19.84
N LYS A 258 -22.17 -22.69 -21.07
CA LYS A 258 -21.43 -22.11 -22.21
C LYS A 258 -21.59 -20.58 -22.39
N PRO A 259 -20.58 -19.89 -22.95
CA PRO A 259 -20.65 -18.45 -23.15
C PRO A 259 -21.82 -18.12 -24.08
N ASN A 260 -22.80 -17.38 -23.55
CA ASN A 260 -23.82 -16.76 -24.37
C ASN A 260 -23.13 -15.64 -25.17
N ASP A 261 -23.17 -15.72 -26.50
CA ASP A 261 -22.64 -14.71 -27.44
C ASP A 261 -23.32 -13.31 -27.30
N SER A 262 -24.21 -13.12 -26.31
CA SER A 262 -24.95 -11.88 -26.07
C SER A 262 -24.21 -10.85 -25.21
N ILE A 263 -23.17 -11.24 -24.45
CA ILE A 263 -22.50 -10.32 -23.52
C ILE A 263 -21.42 -9.51 -24.25
N PRO A 264 -21.48 -8.16 -24.21
CA PRO A 264 -20.53 -7.33 -24.93
C PRO A 264 -19.12 -7.39 -24.32
N PRO A 265 -18.06 -7.04 -25.09
CA PRO A 265 -16.70 -7.04 -24.57
C PRO A 265 -16.52 -6.03 -23.42
N LEU A 266 -15.79 -6.43 -22.39
CA LEU A 266 -15.65 -5.73 -21.12
C LEU A 266 -14.20 -5.30 -20.85
N VAL A 267 -14.03 -4.24 -20.06
CA VAL A 267 -12.76 -3.86 -19.43
C VAL A 267 -12.90 -3.96 -17.93
N LEU A 268 -11.93 -4.62 -17.29
CA LEU A 268 -11.84 -4.69 -15.83
C LEU A 268 -10.88 -3.61 -15.32
N ALA A 269 -11.34 -2.77 -14.40
CA ALA A 269 -10.54 -1.72 -13.77
C ALA A 269 -10.64 -1.81 -12.25
N GLY A 270 -9.55 -1.56 -11.53
CA GLY A 270 -9.55 -1.54 -10.07
C GLY A 270 -8.49 -0.60 -9.52
N LEU A 271 -8.93 0.48 -8.86
CA LEU A 271 -8.07 1.42 -8.18
C LEU A 271 -8.00 1.10 -6.69
N HIS A 272 -6.86 0.60 -6.21
CA HIS A 272 -6.68 0.10 -4.85
C HIS A 272 -7.52 -1.15 -4.55
N ALA A 273 -7.60 -2.09 -5.49
CA ALA A 273 -8.20 -3.40 -5.23
C ALA A 273 -7.40 -4.11 -4.12
N CYS A 274 -8.01 -4.24 -2.94
CA CYS A 274 -7.32 -4.68 -1.72
C CYS A 274 -7.15 -6.20 -1.65
N GLY A 275 -5.99 -6.67 -1.20
CA GLY A 275 -5.72 -8.09 -0.96
C GLY A 275 -6.12 -8.98 -2.15
N ASP A 276 -6.86 -10.04 -1.84
CA ASP A 276 -7.29 -11.06 -2.81
C ASP A 276 -8.24 -10.53 -3.89
N LEU A 277 -8.87 -9.37 -3.70
CA LEU A 277 -9.69 -8.76 -4.75
C LEU A 277 -8.87 -8.49 -6.02
N SER A 278 -7.64 -7.98 -5.86
CA SER A 278 -6.73 -7.76 -6.99
C SER A 278 -6.31 -9.05 -7.69
N VAL A 279 -6.26 -10.17 -6.96
CA VAL A 279 -5.92 -11.50 -7.47
C VAL A 279 -7.10 -12.11 -8.21
N ASN A 280 -8.31 -11.98 -7.66
CA ASN A 280 -9.55 -12.43 -8.29
C ASN A 280 -9.81 -11.69 -9.60
N MET A 281 -9.44 -10.40 -9.71
CA MET A 281 -9.46 -9.66 -10.98
C MET A 281 -8.53 -10.27 -12.04
N LEU A 282 -7.30 -10.63 -11.66
CA LEU A 282 -6.33 -11.25 -12.58
C LEU A 282 -6.82 -12.63 -13.06
N ARG A 283 -7.35 -13.44 -12.15
CA ARG A 283 -7.93 -14.76 -12.47
C ARG A 283 -9.14 -14.65 -13.38
N LEU A 284 -10.07 -13.73 -13.08
CA LEU A 284 -11.22 -13.47 -13.93
C LEU A 284 -10.78 -13.01 -15.31
N PHE A 285 -9.80 -12.12 -15.39
CA PHE A 285 -9.28 -11.68 -16.68
C PHE A 285 -8.76 -12.86 -17.50
N VAL A 286 -8.01 -13.80 -16.90
CA VAL A 286 -7.54 -14.99 -17.62
C VAL A 286 -8.71 -15.89 -18.04
N SER A 287 -9.63 -16.23 -17.11
CA SER A 287 -10.67 -17.24 -17.36
C SER A 287 -11.86 -16.75 -18.19
N CYS A 288 -12.17 -15.44 -18.22
CA CYS A 288 -13.35 -14.89 -18.88
C CYS A 288 -13.04 -14.27 -20.23
N GLU A 289 -13.51 -14.87 -21.32
CA GLU A 289 -13.27 -14.40 -22.70
C GLU A 289 -13.87 -13.02 -23.00
N GLN A 290 -14.94 -12.63 -22.29
CA GLN A 290 -15.60 -11.34 -22.47
C GLN A 290 -14.72 -10.18 -21.99
N VAL A 291 -13.84 -10.40 -21.01
CA VAL A 291 -12.91 -9.38 -20.52
C VAL A 291 -11.73 -9.27 -21.47
N LYS A 292 -11.64 -8.16 -22.21
CA LYS A 292 -10.62 -7.93 -23.24
C LYS A 292 -9.38 -7.21 -22.73
N ALA A 293 -9.52 -6.41 -21.67
CA ALA A 293 -8.41 -5.74 -21.04
C ALA A 293 -8.60 -5.60 -19.52
N LEU A 294 -7.48 -5.47 -18.82
CA LEU A 294 -7.40 -5.32 -17.37
C LEU A 294 -6.50 -4.14 -17.01
N ILE A 295 -6.94 -3.32 -16.05
CA ILE A 295 -6.12 -2.32 -15.37
C ILE A 295 -6.26 -2.54 -13.85
N SER A 296 -5.21 -3.04 -13.21
CA SER A 296 -5.25 -3.40 -11.79
C SER A 296 -4.17 -2.65 -10.99
N ILE A 297 -4.59 -1.87 -9.99
CA ILE A 297 -3.72 -1.22 -9.01
C ILE A 297 -4.03 -1.81 -7.63
N GLY A 298 -3.17 -2.70 -7.15
CA GLY A 298 -3.27 -3.30 -5.81
C GLY A 298 -2.64 -2.41 -4.73
N CYS A 299 -3.06 -2.58 -3.46
CA CYS A 299 -2.49 -1.77 -2.37
C CYS A 299 -2.35 -2.45 -1.00
N CYS A 300 -3.29 -3.27 -0.55
CA CYS A 300 -3.29 -3.87 0.79
C CYS A 300 -2.73 -5.29 0.76
N TYR A 301 -1.42 -5.43 0.56
CA TYR A 301 -0.76 -6.75 0.51
C TYR A 301 -0.85 -7.52 1.83
N ASN A 302 -0.95 -6.81 2.96
CA ASN A 302 -1.21 -7.41 4.28
C ASN A 302 -2.53 -8.20 4.36
N LEU A 303 -3.47 -7.95 3.45
CA LEU A 303 -4.75 -8.66 3.35
C LEU A 303 -4.71 -9.80 2.31
N LEU A 304 -3.55 -10.09 1.69
CA LEU A 304 -3.43 -11.26 0.85
C LEU A 304 -3.51 -12.52 1.70
N SER A 305 -4.35 -13.47 1.26
CA SER A 305 -4.23 -14.85 1.71
C SER A 305 -2.94 -15.45 1.13
N GLU A 306 -2.34 -16.35 1.89
CA GLU A 306 -1.08 -17.00 1.56
C GLU A 306 -1.27 -18.51 1.63
N GLU A 307 -0.65 -19.23 0.71
CA GLU A 307 -0.64 -20.69 0.70
C GLU A 307 0.02 -21.21 1.99
N CYS A 308 -0.81 -21.64 2.95
CA CYS A 308 -0.38 -22.42 4.09
C CYS A 308 -0.59 -23.90 3.76
N HIS A 309 0.24 -24.80 4.31
CA HIS A 309 0.17 -26.26 4.12
C HIS A 309 -1.15 -26.93 4.60
N GLU A 310 -2.22 -26.18 4.84
CA GLU A 310 -3.52 -26.72 5.21
C GLU A 310 -4.49 -26.61 4.02
N ASP A 311 -4.97 -27.78 3.59
CA ASP A 311 -5.93 -27.98 2.50
C ASP A 311 -7.18 -27.12 2.68
N THR A 312 -7.20 -25.95 2.07
CA THR A 312 -8.42 -25.16 1.89
C THR A 312 -8.78 -25.15 0.42
N ASN A 313 -10.06 -25.41 0.11
CA ASN A 313 -10.64 -25.39 -1.25
C ASN A 313 -10.59 -24.00 -1.94
N THR A 314 -9.80 -23.05 -1.41
CA THR A 314 -9.67 -21.68 -1.91
C THR A 314 -8.28 -21.47 -2.48
N CYS A 315 -8.22 -21.00 -3.73
CA CYS A 315 -6.96 -20.63 -4.37
C CYS A 315 -6.36 -19.39 -3.66
N PRO A 316 -5.17 -19.45 -3.04
CA PRO A 316 -4.60 -18.38 -2.22
C PRO A 316 -4.25 -17.14 -3.03
N GLY A 317 -4.21 -15.97 -2.38
CA GLY A 317 -3.86 -14.69 -2.98
C GLY A 317 -2.39 -14.58 -3.42
N PHE A 318 -1.51 -15.34 -2.76
CA PHE A 318 -0.10 -15.46 -3.07
C PHE A 318 0.41 -16.86 -2.71
N PRO A 319 1.30 -17.48 -3.51
CA PRO A 319 1.82 -17.03 -4.80
C PRO A 319 0.88 -17.33 -5.99
N MET A 320 0.97 -16.56 -7.07
CA MET A 320 0.18 -16.78 -8.30
C MET A 320 0.94 -17.57 -9.38
N SER A 321 2.12 -17.09 -9.77
CA SER A 321 2.95 -17.65 -10.84
C SER A 321 3.58 -19.00 -10.47
N LYS A 322 3.94 -19.80 -11.47
CA LYS A 322 4.67 -21.06 -11.25
C LYS A 322 6.04 -20.80 -10.62
N ALA A 323 6.75 -19.76 -11.04
CA ALA A 323 8.06 -19.44 -10.47
C ALA A 323 7.99 -19.06 -8.98
N ALA A 324 7.02 -18.23 -8.58
CA ALA A 324 6.86 -17.89 -7.17
C ALA A 324 6.48 -19.12 -6.32
N LYS A 325 5.63 -20.01 -6.84
CA LYS A 325 5.32 -21.30 -6.19
C LYS A 325 6.57 -22.16 -5.98
N LEU A 326 7.49 -22.18 -6.93
CA LEU A 326 8.74 -22.94 -6.83
C LEU A 326 9.79 -22.27 -5.93
N SER A 327 9.70 -20.95 -5.74
CA SER A 327 10.67 -20.18 -4.93
C SER A 327 10.64 -20.51 -3.43
N ASN A 328 9.57 -21.15 -2.94
CA ASN A 328 9.30 -21.38 -1.51
C ASN A 328 9.39 -20.11 -0.62
N LEU A 329 9.31 -18.91 -1.21
CA LEU A 329 9.32 -17.67 -0.45
C LEU A 329 7.95 -17.47 0.22
N VAL A 330 7.93 -17.54 1.56
CA VAL A 330 6.74 -17.26 2.36
C VAL A 330 6.76 -15.80 2.82
N LEU A 331 5.85 -15.01 2.28
CA LEU A 331 5.57 -13.64 2.68
C LEU A 331 4.64 -13.65 3.90
N ARG A 332 5.15 -14.07 5.07
CA ARG A 332 4.40 -14.05 6.35
C ARG A 332 3.76 -12.67 6.63
N LYS A 333 2.81 -12.59 7.57
CA LYS A 333 2.09 -11.35 7.92
C LYS A 333 2.99 -10.10 8.04
N SER A 334 4.10 -10.19 8.78
CA SER A 334 5.05 -9.07 8.95
C SER A 334 5.68 -8.62 7.64
N THR A 335 6.02 -9.56 6.76
CA THR A 335 6.55 -9.30 5.42
C THR A 335 5.50 -8.60 4.56
N ARG A 336 4.24 -9.05 4.57
CA ARG A 336 3.17 -8.40 3.80
C ARG A 336 2.85 -7.00 4.31
N ASP A 337 2.90 -6.79 5.63
CA ASP A 337 2.78 -5.46 6.24
C ASP A 337 3.92 -4.52 5.80
N LEU A 338 5.12 -5.06 5.61
CA LEU A 338 6.28 -4.32 5.14
C LEU A 338 6.15 -3.93 3.66
N GLY A 339 5.62 -4.82 2.83
CA GLY A 339 5.22 -4.49 1.46
C GLY A 339 4.16 -3.38 1.38
N CYS A 340 3.50 -3.06 2.50
CA CYS A 340 2.59 -1.91 2.66
C CYS A 340 3.26 -0.58 3.03
N GLN A 341 4.57 -0.58 3.27
CA GLN A 341 5.36 0.63 3.46
C GLN A 341 6.03 1.02 2.14
N SER A 342 5.88 2.28 1.74
CA SER A 342 6.63 2.85 0.60
C SER A 342 7.79 3.68 1.12
N ALA A 343 8.92 3.61 0.42
CA ALA A 343 10.11 4.41 0.71
C ALA A 343 9.86 5.92 0.53
N GLU A 344 9.08 6.32 -0.48
CA GLU A 344 8.75 7.72 -0.76
C GLU A 344 8.04 8.40 0.40
N ARG A 345 7.20 7.64 1.12
CA ARG A 345 6.53 8.16 2.32
C ARG A 345 7.52 8.54 3.42
N TRP A 346 8.62 7.82 3.55
CA TRP A 346 9.66 8.08 4.55
C TRP A 346 10.52 9.28 4.14
N ARG A 347 10.89 9.33 2.86
CA ARG A 347 11.62 10.46 2.27
C ARG A 347 10.89 11.80 2.41
N SER A 348 9.55 11.79 2.43
CA SER A 348 8.75 13.02 2.57
C SER A 348 8.50 13.45 4.03
N LEU A 349 9.00 12.72 5.03
CA LEU A 349 8.78 13.09 6.44
C LEU A 349 9.70 14.22 6.86
N THR A 350 9.18 15.14 7.68
CA THR A 350 10.03 16.06 8.43
C THR A 350 10.71 15.34 9.59
N LYS A 351 11.83 15.89 10.07
CA LYS A 351 12.57 15.40 11.23
C LYS A 351 11.67 15.13 12.44
N ASP A 352 10.82 16.09 12.80
CA ASP A 352 9.97 15.99 13.99
C ASP A 352 8.94 14.87 13.86
N ILE A 353 8.34 14.69 12.68
CA ILE A 353 7.37 13.63 12.42
C ILE A 353 8.06 12.26 12.46
N ALA A 354 9.30 12.18 11.98
CA ALA A 354 10.09 10.96 12.01
C ALA A 354 10.45 10.55 13.44
N LEU A 355 10.95 11.49 14.25
CA LEU A 355 11.23 11.26 15.67
C LEU A 355 9.98 10.79 16.42
N GLN A 356 8.83 11.46 16.22
CA GLN A 356 7.55 11.02 16.81
C GLN A 356 7.14 9.61 16.36
N ASN A 357 7.43 9.22 15.11
CA ASN A 357 7.15 7.86 14.65
C ASN A 357 8.05 6.86 15.40
N PHE A 358 9.35 7.16 15.55
CA PHE A 358 10.27 6.30 16.30
C PHE A 358 9.87 6.17 17.77
N ASP A 359 9.47 7.27 18.41
CA ASP A 359 8.93 7.24 19.77
C ASP A 359 7.68 6.35 19.87
N ILE A 360 6.75 6.45 18.91
CA ILE A 360 5.58 5.56 18.89
C ILE A 360 5.98 4.09 18.74
N HIS A 361 7.00 3.77 17.93
CA HIS A 361 7.52 2.41 17.81
C HIS A 361 8.16 1.93 19.12
N ALA A 362 8.94 2.79 19.79
CA ALA A 362 9.48 2.51 21.12
C ALA A 362 8.36 2.28 22.15
N PHE A 363 7.34 3.15 22.21
CA PHE A 363 6.22 3.01 23.13
C PHE A 363 5.43 1.72 22.90
N ARG A 364 5.25 1.31 21.64
CA ARG A 364 4.61 0.02 21.33
C ARG A 364 5.42 -1.16 21.84
N ALA A 365 6.74 -1.13 21.68
CA ALA A 365 7.60 -2.21 22.14
C ALA A 365 7.72 -2.25 23.68
N ALA A 366 7.81 -1.08 24.33
CA ALA A 366 7.79 -0.98 25.78
C ALA A 366 6.45 -1.43 26.37
N PHE A 367 5.34 -1.10 25.70
CA PHE A 367 4.02 -1.56 26.12
C PHE A 367 3.85 -3.08 25.94
N GLN A 368 4.51 -3.70 24.95
CA GLN A 368 4.56 -5.16 24.84
C GLN A 368 5.23 -5.79 26.06
N MET A 369 6.36 -5.24 26.53
CA MET A 369 7.01 -5.71 27.76
C MET A 369 6.09 -5.56 28.98
N PHE A 370 5.35 -4.46 29.06
CA PHE A 370 4.35 -4.24 30.11
C PHE A 370 3.25 -5.31 30.09
N LEU A 371 2.67 -5.59 28.91
CA LEU A 371 1.62 -6.61 28.79
C LEU A 371 2.13 -7.99 29.18
N GLU A 372 3.34 -8.37 28.80
CA GLU A 372 3.87 -9.68 29.16
C GLU A 372 4.12 -9.81 30.67
N LYS A 373 4.60 -8.74 31.32
CA LYS A 373 4.88 -8.74 32.76
C LYS A 373 3.61 -8.73 33.60
N HIS A 374 2.57 -7.99 33.18
CA HIS A 374 1.39 -7.72 34.02
C HIS A 374 0.08 -8.33 33.51
N PHE A 375 -0.02 -8.65 32.22
CA PHE A 375 -1.22 -9.18 31.57
C PHE A 375 -0.87 -10.34 30.59
N PRO A 376 -0.20 -11.42 31.06
CA PRO A 376 0.33 -12.46 30.17
C PRO A 376 -0.76 -13.19 29.37
N GLU A 377 -1.98 -13.31 29.92
CA GLU A 377 -3.14 -13.89 29.22
C GLU A 377 -3.61 -13.03 28.03
N VAL A 378 -3.55 -11.70 28.18
CA VAL A 378 -3.89 -10.74 27.11
C VAL A 378 -2.81 -10.75 26.04
N SER A 379 -1.53 -10.85 26.44
CA SER A 379 -0.42 -10.98 25.48
C SER A 379 -0.53 -12.26 24.64
N ARG A 380 -0.99 -13.37 25.24
CA ARG A 380 -1.23 -14.64 24.52
C ARG A 380 -2.45 -14.60 23.59
N SER A 381 -3.54 -13.96 24.00
CA SER A 381 -4.81 -13.92 23.23
C SER A 381 -4.90 -12.76 22.24
N SER A 382 -4.12 -11.69 22.42
CA SER A 382 -4.13 -10.48 21.59
C SER A 382 -2.70 -9.96 21.39
N PRO A 383 -1.87 -10.65 20.58
CA PRO A 383 -0.42 -10.38 20.47
C PRO A 383 -0.06 -9.03 19.81
N SER A 384 -1.05 -8.23 19.41
CA SER A 384 -0.77 -6.92 18.82
C SER A 384 -1.83 -5.88 19.18
N ILE A 385 -1.41 -4.80 19.84
CA ILE A 385 -2.25 -3.59 19.96
C ILE A 385 -2.24 -2.88 18.60
N GLY A 386 -3.43 -2.75 18.03
CA GLY A 386 -3.67 -2.12 16.74
C GLY A 386 -3.22 -0.66 16.68
N ARG A 387 -3.12 -0.13 15.45
CA ARG A 387 -2.72 1.26 15.19
C ARG A 387 -3.76 2.23 15.79
N GLN A 388 -3.31 3.21 16.57
CA GLN A 388 -4.14 4.38 16.92
C GLN A 388 -4.74 4.95 15.62
N GLY A 389 -6.07 5.06 15.54
CA GLY A 389 -6.78 5.45 14.31
C GLY A 389 -6.27 6.78 13.73
N LYS A 390 -6.22 6.90 12.39
CA LYS A 390 -5.74 8.10 11.68
C LYS A 390 -6.45 9.39 12.14
N ALA A 391 -7.72 9.30 12.52
CA ALA A 391 -8.51 10.42 13.02
C ALA A 391 -7.99 10.97 14.36
N LEU A 392 -7.65 10.10 15.31
CA LEU A 392 -7.12 10.48 16.62
C LEU A 392 -5.73 11.13 16.49
N ARG A 393 -4.88 10.61 15.58
CA ARG A 393 -3.57 11.21 15.28
C ARG A 393 -3.72 12.62 14.68
N ARG A 394 -4.67 12.82 13.76
CA ARG A 394 -4.98 14.15 13.20
C ARG A 394 -5.53 15.12 14.24
N GLN A 395 -6.30 14.63 15.21
CA GLN A 395 -6.80 15.44 16.31
C GLN A 395 -5.67 15.85 17.26
N ARG A 396 -4.73 14.94 17.58
CA ARG A 396 -3.56 15.27 18.40
C ARG A 396 -2.60 16.23 17.71
N LEU A 397 -2.32 16.04 16.42
CA LEU A 397 -1.50 16.99 15.64
C LEU A 397 -2.10 18.40 15.63
N ARG A 398 -3.44 18.52 15.48
CA ARG A 398 -4.12 19.82 15.61
C ARG A 398 -3.96 20.44 16.99
N LYS A 399 -4.16 19.65 18.06
CA LYS A 399 -3.96 20.12 19.44
C LYS A 399 -2.52 20.57 19.72
N VAL A 400 -1.52 19.88 19.18
CA VAL A 400 -0.10 20.24 19.33
C VAL A 400 0.25 21.51 18.53
N MET A 401 -0.37 21.73 17.37
CA MET A 401 -0.19 22.96 16.58
C MET A 401 -0.95 24.16 17.16
N GLU A 402 -2.04 23.94 17.90
CA GLU A 402 -2.79 24.98 18.62
C GLU A 402 -2.11 25.38 19.95
N SER A 403 -1.27 24.50 20.51
CA SER A 403 -0.59 24.71 21.80
C SER A 403 0.46 25.85 21.86
N PRO A 404 1.16 26.26 20.78
CA PRO A 404 2.07 27.40 20.83
C PRO A 404 1.34 28.75 20.69
N MET A 405 0.11 28.77 20.15
CA MET A 405 -0.66 30.00 19.95
C MET A 405 -1.45 30.41 21.20
N ALA A 406 -1.71 29.47 22.13
CA ALA A 406 -2.49 29.72 23.35
C ALA A 406 -1.68 30.32 24.52
N MET A 407 -0.35 30.41 24.42
CA MET A 407 0.50 31.03 25.47
C MET A 407 0.81 32.52 25.23
N ALA A 408 0.31 33.11 24.13
CA ALA A 408 0.53 34.53 23.81
C ALA A 408 -0.67 35.45 24.13
N GLU A 409 -1.81 34.93 24.58
CA GLU A 409 -3.03 35.72 24.84
C GLU A 409 -3.45 35.79 26.32
N THR A 410 -2.65 35.29 27.26
CA THR A 410 -2.99 35.28 28.70
C THR A 410 -2.25 36.31 29.56
N ASP A 411 -1.60 37.31 28.95
CA ASP A 411 -1.04 38.48 29.64
C ASP A 411 -1.74 39.79 29.19
N ALA A 412 -3.07 39.83 29.27
CA ALA A 412 -3.81 41.10 29.37
C ALA A 412 -5.20 40.86 29.97
N LEU A 413 -5.55 41.69 30.95
CA LEU A 413 -6.86 41.83 31.60
C LEU A 413 -7.14 40.94 32.82
N SER A 414 -6.32 41.18 33.85
CA SER A 414 -6.83 41.28 35.22
C SER A 414 -7.70 42.54 35.36
N TYR A 415 -9.02 42.42 35.52
CA TYR A 415 -9.79 43.29 36.41
C TYR A 415 -11.13 42.63 36.74
N SER A 416 -11.26 42.26 38.00
CA SER A 416 -12.47 41.73 38.63
C SER A 416 -13.50 42.83 38.90
N THR A 417 -14.79 42.60 38.64
CA THR A 417 -15.83 42.81 39.66
C THR A 417 -17.13 42.04 39.38
N GLN A 418 -17.45 41.17 40.34
CA GLN A 418 -18.75 40.68 40.82
C GLN A 418 -20.05 41.21 40.19
N LYS A 419 -20.96 40.31 39.81
CA LYS A 419 -22.24 40.11 40.55
C LYS A 419 -23.01 38.88 40.09
N GLU A 420 -23.61 38.27 41.10
CA GLU A 420 -24.48 37.10 41.13
C GLU A 420 -25.89 37.32 40.54
N GLN A 421 -26.58 36.18 40.33
CA GLN A 421 -28.02 35.91 40.56
C GLN A 421 -29.04 35.86 39.39
N ILE A 422 -29.64 34.67 39.28
CA ILE A 422 -31.07 34.32 39.16
C ILE A 422 -31.72 34.11 37.77
N MET A 423 -32.26 32.89 37.64
CA MET A 423 -33.43 32.36 36.91
C MET A 423 -34.31 33.35 36.12
N THR A 424 -34.73 33.01 34.89
CA THR A 424 -35.99 32.30 34.54
C THR A 424 -36.22 32.25 33.02
N LYS A 425 -36.95 31.21 32.60
CA LYS A 425 -37.60 30.92 31.31
C LYS A 425 -38.25 32.10 30.57
N ASP A 426 -38.22 32.09 29.24
CA ASP A 426 -39.35 31.82 28.31
C ASP A 426 -39.03 32.30 26.87
N ASP A 427 -39.44 31.49 25.88
CA ASP A 427 -39.45 31.72 24.42
C ASP A 427 -40.21 33.01 24.00
N PRO A 428 -40.17 33.57 22.75
CA PRO A 428 -40.04 32.86 21.45
C PRO A 428 -39.27 33.57 20.30
N LEU A 429 -39.07 32.84 19.19
CA LEU A 429 -38.67 33.36 17.86
C LEU A 429 -39.52 34.56 17.40
N PRO A 430 -38.96 35.47 16.57
CA PRO A 430 -39.44 35.50 15.18
C PRO A 430 -38.41 35.91 14.10
N THR A 431 -38.66 35.39 12.89
CA THR A 431 -38.52 36.04 11.56
C THR A 431 -37.15 36.54 11.07
N GLY A 432 -36.71 35.99 9.92
CA GLY A 432 -35.70 36.62 9.04
C GLY A 432 -36.20 37.92 8.38
N PRO A 433 -35.48 38.56 7.42
CA PRO A 433 -34.62 37.91 6.43
C PRO A 433 -33.26 38.61 6.10
N ASN A 434 -32.43 37.86 5.37
CA ASN A 434 -31.47 38.26 4.34
C ASN A 434 -30.12 38.95 4.68
N ASN A 435 -29.13 38.43 3.92
CA ASN A 435 -27.89 39.03 3.42
C ASN A 435 -26.66 39.01 4.33
N PHE A 436 -25.83 37.97 4.18
CA PHE A 436 -24.38 38.17 4.22
C PHE A 436 -23.68 37.45 3.06
N LYS A 437 -22.87 38.26 2.38
CA LYS A 437 -22.01 37.94 1.24
C LYS A 437 -20.98 36.86 1.62
N GLU A 438 -20.79 35.91 0.70
CA GLU A 438 -19.66 34.99 0.69
C GLU A 438 -18.34 35.77 0.63
N VAL A 439 -17.43 35.44 1.55
CA VAL A 439 -16.00 35.71 1.40
C VAL A 439 -15.30 34.35 1.46
N HIS A 440 -14.74 33.98 0.31
CA HIS A 440 -13.84 32.85 0.11
C HIS A 440 -12.58 33.03 0.95
N VAL A 441 -12.17 32.00 1.71
CA VAL A 441 -10.83 31.94 2.30
C VAL A 441 -10.25 30.55 2.09
N ASP A 442 -9.38 30.45 1.09
CA ASP A 442 -8.48 29.31 0.87
C ASP A 442 -7.34 29.38 1.88
N PHE A 443 -6.99 28.26 2.53
CA PHE A 443 -5.80 28.15 3.38
C PHE A 443 -4.90 27.01 2.94
N LEU A 444 -3.77 27.42 2.34
CA LEU A 444 -2.45 26.81 2.49
C LEU A 444 -1.55 27.89 3.09
N PRO A 445 -0.51 27.51 3.87
CA PRO A 445 0.77 28.15 3.59
C PRO A 445 1.94 27.18 3.60
N GLU A 446 2.69 27.23 2.49
CA GLU A 446 4.14 27.10 2.45
C GLU A 446 4.77 28.29 3.21
N LEU A 447 5.88 28.10 3.91
CA LEU A 447 6.60 29.22 4.55
C LEU A 447 8.08 29.23 4.16
N SER A 448 8.41 30.31 3.47
CA SER A 448 9.72 30.78 3.04
C SER A 448 10.53 31.35 4.22
N THR A 449 11.85 31.24 4.06
CA THR A 449 12.95 31.75 4.88
C THR A 449 12.94 33.27 5.10
N GLY A 450 13.36 33.69 6.29
CA GLY A 450 13.76 35.07 6.61
C GLY A 450 14.58 35.12 7.91
N PHE A 451 15.88 35.36 7.76
CA PHE A 451 16.89 35.52 8.82
C PHE A 451 16.80 36.92 9.44
N VAL A 452 17.03 37.04 10.76
CA VAL A 452 17.63 38.25 11.37
C VAL A 452 18.43 37.88 12.62
N ASP A 453 19.70 38.28 12.60
CA ASP A 453 20.68 38.14 13.67
C ASP A 453 20.37 39.04 14.88
N SER A 454 20.67 38.55 16.08
CA SER A 454 21.29 39.38 17.13
C SER A 454 22.05 38.52 18.14
N ALA A 455 23.34 38.81 18.23
CA ALA A 455 24.28 38.24 19.18
C ALA A 455 24.17 38.92 20.55
N VAL A 456 24.19 38.14 21.65
CA VAL A 456 24.74 38.57 22.94
C VAL A 456 25.50 37.40 23.60
N SER A 457 26.66 37.76 24.11
CA SER A 457 27.74 36.99 24.73
C SER A 457 27.36 36.17 25.99
N GLY A 458 27.82 34.91 26.01
CA GLY A 458 28.72 34.37 27.05
C GLY A 458 28.15 33.92 28.40
N ALA A 459 28.01 32.60 28.58
CA ALA A 459 28.52 31.84 29.74
C ALA A 459 28.22 30.34 29.51
N ALA A 460 29.24 29.49 29.66
CA ALA A 460 29.13 28.05 29.51
C ALA A 460 28.25 27.46 30.62
N VAL A 461 27.04 27.02 30.27
CA VAL A 461 26.19 26.15 31.09
C VAL A 461 25.86 24.94 30.24
N VAL A 462 26.21 23.76 30.75
CA VAL A 462 25.83 22.47 30.16
C VAL A 462 24.29 22.39 30.14
N PRO A 463 23.60 22.10 29.03
CA PRO A 463 22.15 22.33 28.95
C PRO A 463 21.33 21.34 29.79
N ASP A 464 20.40 21.89 30.58
CA ASP A 464 19.30 21.20 31.27
C ASP A 464 18.32 20.47 30.32
N ASP A 465 18.47 20.65 29.00
CA ASP A 465 17.58 20.10 27.96
C ASP A 465 17.52 18.56 27.96
N ILE A 466 18.61 17.88 28.33
CA ILE A 466 18.68 16.41 28.30
C ILE A 466 17.82 15.77 29.40
N TYR A 467 17.67 16.40 30.57
CA TYR A 467 16.85 15.85 31.66
C TYR A 467 15.36 16.11 31.42
N LEU A 468 15.03 17.24 30.77
CA LEU A 468 13.66 17.62 30.43
C LEU A 468 13.05 16.68 29.37
N ASP A 469 13.81 16.31 28.34
CA ASP A 469 13.39 15.37 27.28
C ASP A 469 13.07 13.97 27.84
N LYS A 470 13.85 13.49 28.82
CA LYS A 470 13.65 12.16 29.44
C LYS A 470 12.35 12.08 30.23
N SER A 471 12.02 13.12 30.98
CA SER A 471 10.77 13.20 31.76
C SER A 471 9.55 13.32 30.84
N GLN A 472 9.67 14.07 29.75
CA GLN A 472 8.61 14.24 28.76
C GLN A 472 8.28 12.92 28.03
N LYS A 473 9.30 12.18 27.57
CA LYS A 473 9.09 10.88 26.89
C LYS A 473 8.44 9.83 27.80
N PHE A 474 8.80 9.79 29.08
CA PHE A 474 8.13 8.90 30.04
C PHE A 474 6.65 9.23 30.18
N THR A 475 6.30 10.52 30.25
CA THR A 475 4.90 10.97 30.32
C THR A 475 4.10 10.52 29.09
N LEU A 476 4.68 10.68 27.89
CA LEU A 476 4.06 10.22 26.65
C LEU A 476 3.90 8.68 26.60
N PHE A 477 4.87 7.93 27.10
CA PHE A 477 4.77 6.48 27.24
C PHE A 477 3.66 6.06 28.21
N LYS A 478 3.53 6.76 29.34
CA LYS A 478 2.45 6.54 30.32
C LYS A 478 1.08 6.75 29.66
N ASP A 479 0.90 7.86 28.95
CA ASP A 479 -0.34 8.18 28.24
C ASP A 479 -0.66 7.14 27.15
N PHE A 480 0.38 6.68 26.43
CA PHE A 480 0.25 5.61 25.45
C PHE A 480 -0.25 4.32 26.11
N THR A 481 0.33 3.93 27.25
CA THR A 481 0.00 2.71 27.98
C THR A 481 -1.42 2.75 28.53
N VAL A 482 -1.82 3.85 29.18
CA VAL A 482 -3.20 4.03 29.67
C VAL A 482 -4.21 3.92 28.53
N SER A 483 -3.94 4.59 27.40
CA SER A 483 -4.78 4.47 26.21
C SER A 483 -4.80 3.07 25.62
N GLY A 484 -3.70 2.31 25.72
CA GLY A 484 -3.60 0.93 25.26
C GLY A 484 -4.44 -0.02 26.11
N LEU A 485 -4.31 0.06 27.43
CA LEU A 485 -5.06 -0.76 28.38
C LEU A 485 -6.56 -0.53 28.30
N GLY A 486 -6.99 0.74 28.19
CA GLY A 486 -8.41 1.06 28.02
C GLY A 486 -9.04 0.43 26.77
N ARG A 487 -8.27 0.19 25.71
CA ARG A 487 -8.75 -0.53 24.50
C ARG A 487 -8.79 -2.03 24.66
N LEU A 488 -7.95 -2.58 25.53
CA LEU A 488 -7.92 -4.00 25.85
C LEU A 488 -8.92 -4.35 26.96
N GLY A 489 -9.70 -3.37 27.45
CA GLY A 489 -10.61 -3.57 28.57
C GLY A 489 -9.89 -3.95 29.87
N CYS A 490 -8.60 -3.59 29.98
CA CYS A 490 -7.78 -3.89 31.16
C CYS A 490 -7.80 -2.68 32.09
N ASP A 491 -8.09 -2.91 33.37
CA ASP A 491 -8.04 -1.86 34.39
C ASP A 491 -6.59 -1.42 34.65
N PHE A 492 -6.41 -0.12 34.88
CA PHE A 492 -5.11 0.42 35.24
C PHE A 492 -4.75 -0.01 36.67
N VAL A 493 -3.62 -0.70 36.83
CA VAL A 493 -3.15 -1.14 38.15
C VAL A 493 -2.28 -0.03 38.74
N GLU A 494 -2.79 0.67 39.75
CA GLU A 494 -2.15 1.84 40.39
C GLU A 494 -0.78 1.55 41.01
N ASN A 495 -0.44 0.29 41.26
CA ASN A 495 0.84 -0.16 41.84
C ASN A 495 1.89 -0.61 40.80
N VAL A 496 1.68 -0.38 39.50
CA VAL A 496 2.65 -0.81 38.48
C VAL A 496 3.68 0.28 38.18
N SER A 497 4.95 -0.05 38.40
CA SER A 497 6.08 0.79 38.06
C SER A 497 6.32 0.80 36.54
N LEU A 498 5.46 1.50 35.79
CA LEU A 498 5.71 1.86 34.38
C LEU A 498 7.09 2.52 34.21
N LEU A 499 7.55 3.19 35.27
CA LEU A 499 8.85 3.83 35.34
C LEU A 499 9.99 2.81 35.30
N GLU A 500 9.87 1.64 35.95
CA GLU A 500 10.86 0.56 35.82
C GLU A 500 10.98 0.08 34.39
N ILE A 501 9.85 -0.27 33.76
CA ILE A 501 9.85 -0.74 32.37
C ILE A 501 10.45 0.30 31.44
N TRP A 502 10.10 1.58 31.62
CA TRP A 502 10.67 2.65 30.82
C TRP A 502 12.18 2.81 31.04
N LYS A 503 12.65 2.77 32.29
CA LYS A 503 14.08 2.84 32.62
C LYS A 503 14.88 1.70 31.99
N ASP A 504 14.31 0.50 31.95
CA ASP A 504 14.96 -0.68 31.37
C ASP A 504 15.14 -0.55 29.84
N VAL A 505 14.16 0.04 29.14
CA VAL A 505 14.18 0.12 27.67
C VAL A 505 14.76 1.43 27.14
N GLN A 506 14.74 2.50 27.92
CA GLN A 506 15.15 3.85 27.51
C GLN A 506 16.53 3.89 26.83
N PRO A 507 17.59 3.22 27.36
CA PRO A 507 18.90 3.22 26.73
C PRO A 507 18.92 2.64 25.31
N PHE A 508 17.92 1.81 24.96
CA PHE A 508 17.86 1.12 23.67
C PHE A 508 16.93 1.81 22.66
N THR A 509 16.26 2.89 23.05
CA THR A 509 15.30 3.61 22.19
C THR A 509 15.95 4.21 20.95
N GLU A 510 17.21 4.62 21.03
CA GLU A 510 17.98 5.17 19.91
C GLU A 510 18.23 4.17 18.76
N PHE A 511 18.13 2.86 19.03
CA PHE A 511 18.27 1.82 18.01
C PHE A 511 16.98 1.59 17.20
N ILE A 512 15.83 2.11 17.65
CA ILE A 512 14.53 1.93 16.97
C ILE A 512 14.57 2.53 15.57
N GLY A 513 15.08 3.76 15.44
CA GLY A 513 15.14 4.47 14.15
C GLY A 513 15.97 3.72 13.11
N PRO A 514 17.25 3.43 13.39
CA PRO A 514 18.12 2.60 12.54
C PRO A 514 17.50 1.27 12.13
N PHE A 515 17.04 0.47 13.10
CA PHE A 515 16.46 -0.84 12.84
C PHE A 515 15.22 -0.75 11.95
N TRP A 516 14.36 0.23 12.22
CA TRP A 516 13.16 0.44 11.42
C TRP A 516 13.48 0.86 9.99
N CYS A 517 14.46 1.75 9.78
CA CYS A 517 14.86 2.19 8.45
C CYS A 517 15.45 1.03 7.62
N LEU A 518 16.31 0.21 8.23
CA LEU A 518 16.85 -1.00 7.61
C LEU A 518 15.73 -1.96 7.17
N ARG A 519 14.73 -2.17 8.03
CA ARG A 519 13.55 -2.98 7.66
C ARG A 519 12.78 -2.38 6.50
N VAL A 520 12.45 -1.09 6.59
CA VAL A 520 11.63 -0.43 5.56
C VAL A 520 12.32 -0.45 4.20
N ALA A 521 13.66 -0.49 4.13
CA ALA A 521 14.40 -0.69 2.89
C ALA A 521 14.06 -2.00 2.15
N LEU A 522 13.59 -3.03 2.87
CA LEU A 522 13.12 -4.30 2.27
C LEU A 522 11.67 -4.21 1.75
N GLY A 523 10.87 -3.24 2.20
CA GLY A 523 9.47 -3.09 1.80
C GLY A 523 9.25 -2.95 0.28
N PRO A 524 9.99 -2.05 -0.41
CA PRO A 524 9.94 -1.93 -1.86
C PRO A 524 10.26 -3.22 -2.62
N LEU A 525 11.14 -4.08 -2.08
CA LEU A 525 11.47 -5.38 -2.67
C LEU A 525 10.30 -6.36 -2.54
N VAL A 526 9.65 -6.40 -1.38
CA VAL A 526 8.46 -7.24 -1.17
C VAL A 526 7.34 -6.83 -2.13
N GLU A 527 7.07 -5.53 -2.26
CA GLU A 527 6.08 -5.06 -3.25
C GLU A 527 6.51 -5.40 -4.68
N THR A 528 7.79 -5.22 -5.03
CA THR A 528 8.30 -5.58 -6.36
C THR A 528 8.07 -7.06 -6.64
N TYR A 529 8.40 -7.94 -5.69
CA TYR A 529 8.19 -9.38 -5.84
C TYR A 529 6.72 -9.74 -6.08
N ILE A 530 5.80 -9.15 -5.30
CA ILE A 530 4.35 -9.37 -5.47
C ILE A 530 3.87 -8.88 -6.84
N LEU A 531 4.36 -7.73 -7.32
CA LEU A 531 4.00 -7.20 -8.64
C LEU A 531 4.53 -8.08 -9.77
N LEU A 532 5.78 -8.55 -9.66
CA LEU A 532 6.39 -9.46 -10.63
C LEU A 532 5.70 -10.83 -10.63
N ASP A 533 5.31 -11.37 -9.47
CA ASP A 533 4.53 -12.62 -9.38
C ASP A 533 3.22 -12.52 -10.17
N ARG A 534 2.51 -11.41 -10.02
CA ARG A 534 1.26 -11.15 -10.75
C ARG A 534 1.47 -10.93 -12.25
N LEU A 535 2.53 -10.22 -12.62
CA LEU A 535 2.90 -10.03 -14.02
C LEU A 535 3.27 -11.38 -14.66
N LEU A 536 4.09 -12.18 -14.00
CA LEU A 536 4.55 -13.47 -14.49
C LEU A 536 3.38 -14.45 -14.65
N PHE A 537 2.42 -14.46 -13.72
CA PHE A 537 1.18 -15.23 -13.86
C PHE A 537 0.44 -14.93 -15.18
N LEU A 538 0.42 -13.66 -15.62
CA LEU A 538 -0.16 -13.27 -16.91
C LEU A 538 0.74 -13.65 -18.09
N GLN A 539 2.06 -13.44 -17.97
CA GLN A 539 3.03 -13.80 -19.01
C GLN A 539 3.08 -15.33 -19.27
N GLU A 540 2.82 -16.14 -18.25
CA GLU A 540 2.71 -17.60 -18.33
C GLU A 540 1.54 -18.07 -19.20
N GLN A 541 0.58 -17.20 -19.56
CA GLN A 541 -0.49 -17.51 -20.51
C GLN A 541 -0.02 -17.48 -21.98
N GLY A 542 1.26 -17.20 -22.23
CA GLY A 542 1.86 -17.21 -23.56
C GLY A 542 1.35 -16.09 -24.46
N SER A 543 1.35 -16.34 -25.78
CA SER A 543 1.02 -15.33 -26.80
C SER A 543 -0.46 -14.90 -26.85
N VAL A 544 -1.29 -15.34 -25.91
CA VAL A 544 -2.71 -14.98 -25.82
C VAL A 544 -2.89 -13.67 -25.04
N ILE A 545 -1.98 -13.37 -24.12
CA ILE A 545 -2.05 -12.21 -23.23
C ILE A 545 -0.77 -11.39 -23.35
N GLU A 546 -0.95 -10.10 -23.57
CA GLU A 546 0.11 -9.11 -23.42
C GLU A 546 -0.10 -8.39 -22.07
N ALA A 547 0.95 -8.32 -21.23
CA ALA A 547 0.87 -7.71 -19.91
C ALA A 547 2.12 -6.90 -19.59
N SER A 548 1.95 -5.79 -18.87
CA SER A 548 3.05 -4.92 -18.44
C SER A 548 2.79 -4.28 -17.08
N LEU A 549 3.87 -3.85 -16.42
CA LEU A 549 3.84 -3.00 -15.23
C LEU A 549 4.11 -1.56 -15.63
N PHE A 550 3.25 -0.64 -15.21
CA PHE A 550 3.31 0.76 -15.61
C PHE A 550 3.24 1.72 -14.40
N PRO A 551 4.26 2.56 -14.15
CA PRO A 551 4.24 3.57 -13.09
C PRO A 551 3.32 4.74 -13.47
N LEU A 552 2.03 4.57 -13.23
CA LEU A 552 0.96 5.44 -13.69
C LEU A 552 0.90 6.76 -12.91
N PHE A 553 1.10 6.72 -11.59
CA PHE A 553 0.95 7.88 -10.72
C PHE A 553 2.29 8.49 -10.31
N ASN A 554 2.26 9.76 -9.90
CA ASN A 554 3.39 10.38 -9.22
C ASN A 554 3.61 9.65 -7.87
N PRO A 555 4.77 9.03 -7.62
CA PRO A 555 5.00 8.20 -6.44
C PRO A 555 5.02 9.02 -5.13
N THR A 556 5.32 10.32 -5.18
CA THR A 556 5.23 11.22 -4.01
C THR A 556 3.77 11.47 -3.60
N MET A 557 2.87 11.63 -4.59
CA MET A 557 1.43 11.86 -4.32
C MET A 557 0.68 10.56 -4.07
N SER A 558 0.93 9.53 -4.88
CA SER A 558 0.38 8.19 -4.72
C SER A 558 1.49 7.14 -4.75
N PRO A 559 1.98 6.73 -3.57
CA PRO A 559 3.03 5.72 -3.47
C PRO A 559 2.71 4.35 -4.08
N ARG A 560 1.42 4.04 -4.24
CA ARG A 560 0.95 2.86 -4.98
C ARG A 560 0.75 3.24 -6.43
N ASN A 561 1.86 3.55 -7.09
CA ASN A 561 1.85 4.13 -8.43
C ASN A 561 1.88 3.11 -9.56
N MET A 562 2.14 1.83 -9.29
CA MET A 562 2.24 0.79 -10.30
C MET A 562 0.87 0.22 -10.68
N ALA A 563 0.58 0.20 -11.97
CA ALA A 563 -0.57 -0.47 -12.55
C ALA A 563 -0.12 -1.71 -13.34
N ILE A 564 -0.82 -2.82 -13.15
CA ILE A 564 -0.75 -3.97 -14.06
C ILE A 564 -1.75 -3.70 -15.18
N ILE A 565 -1.27 -3.63 -16.41
CA ILE A 565 -2.09 -3.43 -17.61
C ILE A 565 -1.95 -4.67 -18.49
N ALA A 566 -3.07 -5.27 -18.87
CA ALA A 566 -3.08 -6.48 -19.69
C ALA A 566 -4.18 -6.48 -20.75
N TRP A 567 -3.93 -7.21 -21.84
CA TRP A 567 -4.78 -7.28 -23.03
C TRP A 567 -4.88 -8.72 -23.51
N LYS A 568 -6.04 -9.13 -24.02
CA LYS A 568 -6.18 -10.38 -24.79
C LYS A 568 -5.94 -10.09 -26.27
N LEU A 569 -5.01 -10.80 -26.88
CA LEU A 569 -4.70 -10.69 -28.30
C LEU A 569 -5.72 -11.51 -29.11
N SER A 570 -6.43 -10.87 -30.03
CA SER A 570 -7.37 -11.56 -30.92
C SER A 570 -6.65 -12.30 -32.04
N ALA A 571 -7.14 -13.48 -32.44
CA ALA A 571 -6.55 -14.36 -33.45
C ALA A 571 -6.52 -13.82 -34.92
N ASN A 572 -6.78 -12.52 -35.16
CA ASN A 572 -6.73 -11.92 -36.51
C ASN A 572 -5.56 -10.92 -36.62
N PRO A 573 -4.39 -11.32 -37.15
CA PRO A 573 -3.17 -10.51 -37.18
C PRO A 573 -3.23 -9.31 -38.13
N SER A 574 -4.16 -9.29 -39.08
CA SER A 574 -4.17 -8.36 -40.22
C SER A 574 -4.53 -6.91 -39.88
N LYS A 575 -5.05 -6.63 -38.68
CA LYS A 575 -5.26 -5.25 -38.18
C LYS A 575 -4.19 -4.79 -37.17
N MET A 576 -3.25 -5.67 -36.81
CA MET A 576 -2.23 -5.38 -35.78
C MET A 576 -0.88 -4.96 -36.35
N ALA A 577 -0.62 -5.15 -37.65
CA ALA A 577 0.63 -4.72 -38.29
C ALA A 577 0.86 -3.20 -38.31
N ALA A 578 -0.11 -2.39 -37.86
CA ALA A 578 0.02 -0.95 -37.63
C ALA A 578 0.32 -0.57 -36.17
N ARG A 579 0.39 -1.53 -35.24
CA ARG A 579 0.83 -1.27 -33.86
C ARG A 579 2.33 -1.48 -33.80
N THR A 580 3.05 -0.39 -34.04
CA THR A 580 4.50 -0.29 -33.94
C THR A 580 4.96 -0.95 -32.64
N THR A 581 5.80 -1.98 -32.76
CA THR A 581 6.74 -2.37 -31.72
C THR A 581 7.33 -1.10 -31.13
N VAL A 582 7.15 -0.86 -29.83
CA VAL A 582 7.77 0.28 -29.14
C VAL A 582 9.28 0.20 -29.39
N PRO A 583 9.89 1.11 -30.17
CA PRO A 583 11.34 1.20 -30.23
C PRO A 583 11.75 1.94 -28.96
N VAL A 584 12.39 1.24 -28.04
CA VAL A 584 13.11 1.89 -26.95
C VAL A 584 14.31 2.60 -27.56
N LEU A 585 14.29 3.93 -27.55
CA LEU A 585 15.46 4.75 -27.85
C LEU A 585 16.55 4.45 -26.80
N PRO A 586 17.81 4.18 -27.20
CA PRO A 586 18.91 4.11 -26.25
C PRO A 586 19.09 5.47 -25.57
N MET A 587 19.39 5.45 -24.28
CA MET A 587 19.67 6.65 -23.49
C MET A 587 20.78 7.46 -24.15
N MET A 588 20.44 8.64 -24.67
CA MET A 588 21.42 9.65 -25.08
C MET A 588 21.70 10.54 -23.88
N ASP A 589 22.95 10.50 -23.41
CA ASP A 589 23.53 11.44 -22.46
C ASP A 589 23.36 12.87 -22.99
N GLN A 590 22.64 13.71 -22.23
CA GLN A 590 22.68 15.15 -22.40
C GLN A 590 23.64 15.76 -21.39
N HIS A 591 24.93 15.72 -21.73
CA HIS A 591 25.89 16.70 -21.21
C HIS A 591 26.37 17.59 -22.37
N GLN A 592 25.82 18.80 -22.44
CA GLN A 592 26.46 19.92 -23.14
C GLN A 592 26.52 21.12 -22.20
N GLY A 593 27.73 21.41 -21.74
CA GLY A 593 28.16 22.70 -21.20
C GLY A 593 29.64 22.79 -21.55
N GLY A 594 29.93 23.48 -22.66
CA GLY A 594 31.20 23.40 -23.35
C GLY A 594 32.34 24.12 -22.65
N HIS A 595 33.57 23.66 -22.94
CA HIS A 595 34.74 24.52 -23.01
C HIS A 595 35.72 23.96 -24.06
N SER A 596 36.18 24.88 -24.91
CA SER A 596 37.23 24.86 -25.92
C SER A 596 38.40 23.88 -25.74
N GLU A 597 38.66 23.07 -26.78
CA GLU A 597 39.99 22.54 -27.10
C GLU A 597 40.74 23.48 -28.06
N PRO A 598 42.08 23.39 -28.06
CA PRO A 598 42.74 23.23 -29.36
C PRO A 598 43.80 22.10 -29.36
N SER A 599 43.59 21.15 -30.28
CA SER A 599 44.57 20.50 -31.19
C SER A 599 45.91 19.96 -30.65
N ARG A 600 46.21 18.67 -30.93
CA ARG A 600 47.40 18.19 -31.68
C ARG A 600 47.46 16.65 -31.85
N LEU A 601 47.62 16.24 -33.12
CA LEU A 601 48.49 15.17 -33.69
C LEU A 601 48.45 13.70 -33.18
N PHE A 602 48.13 12.79 -34.13
CA PHE A 602 48.35 11.32 -34.25
C PHE A 602 49.76 10.80 -33.82
N PRO A 603 50.06 9.46 -33.72
CA PRO A 603 49.38 8.28 -34.32
C PRO A 603 49.29 6.97 -33.46
N SER A 604 48.57 5.99 -34.05
CA SER A 604 48.50 4.54 -33.73
C SER A 604 49.86 3.81 -33.81
N PRO A 605 50.03 2.63 -33.18
CA PRO A 605 49.89 1.38 -33.95
C PRO A 605 49.23 0.18 -33.21
N ASN A 606 48.53 -0.65 -33.99
CA ASN A 606 48.15 -2.07 -33.76
C ASN A 606 49.42 -2.98 -33.84
N PRO A 607 49.43 -4.35 -33.77
CA PRO A 607 48.41 -5.37 -33.44
C PRO A 607 48.90 -6.61 -32.59
N TYR A 608 47.95 -7.47 -32.12
CA TYR A 608 47.93 -8.97 -31.93
C TYR A 608 49.20 -9.80 -31.55
N PRO A 609 49.12 -11.01 -30.91
CA PRO A 609 48.15 -12.08 -31.22
C PRO A 609 47.62 -13.01 -30.12
N ASP A 610 46.58 -13.76 -30.54
CA ASP A 610 46.03 -15.01 -30.02
C ASP A 610 47.08 -16.09 -29.70
N LEU A 611 46.74 -17.02 -28.77
CA LEU A 611 46.89 -18.49 -28.91
C LEU A 611 46.62 -19.21 -27.57
N TYR A 612 45.56 -20.02 -27.48
CA TYR A 612 45.61 -21.49 -27.34
C TYR A 612 44.27 -22.10 -26.89
N THR A 613 43.74 -22.96 -27.76
CA THR A 613 42.74 -24.00 -27.50
C THR A 613 43.40 -25.21 -26.82
N ARG A 614 42.69 -25.90 -25.92
CA ARG A 614 42.75 -27.37 -25.78
C ARG A 614 41.56 -27.95 -25.01
N ARG A 615 40.85 -28.86 -25.69
CA ARG A 615 39.94 -29.89 -25.16
C ARG A 615 40.71 -30.88 -24.27
N CYS A 616 40.03 -31.53 -23.33
CA CYS A 616 39.92 -33.01 -23.26
C CYS A 616 38.89 -33.48 -22.24
N HIS A 617 38.18 -34.55 -22.63
CA HIS A 617 37.26 -35.40 -21.87
C HIS A 617 37.98 -36.22 -20.77
N ALA A 618 37.27 -36.61 -19.70
CA ALA A 618 36.95 -38.01 -19.36
C ALA A 618 36.37 -38.16 -17.93
N LYS A 619 35.37 -39.05 -17.80
CA LYS A 619 34.86 -39.65 -16.55
C LYS A 619 35.90 -40.62 -15.96
N PRO A 620 35.69 -41.10 -14.71
CA PRO A 620 35.08 -42.43 -14.55
C PRO A 620 34.08 -42.58 -13.37
N GLN A 621 33.34 -43.70 -13.43
CA GLN A 621 32.36 -44.23 -12.47
C GLN A 621 33.00 -44.96 -11.28
N ALA A 622 32.27 -45.01 -10.15
CA ALA A 622 32.05 -46.16 -9.24
C ALA A 622 30.86 -45.80 -8.31
N LYS A 623 29.71 -46.51 -8.25
CA LYS A 623 29.39 -47.78 -7.53
C LYS A 623 29.92 -47.79 -6.08
N SER A 624 29.21 -48.14 -5.00
CA SER A 624 27.94 -48.84 -4.75
C SER A 624 27.56 -48.61 -3.26
N ASP A 625 26.29 -48.52 -2.87
CA ASP A 625 25.53 -49.48 -2.00
C ASP A 625 24.80 -48.59 -0.95
N GLY A 626 23.55 -48.77 -0.52
CA GLY A 626 22.63 -49.88 -0.61
C GLY A 626 22.17 -50.27 0.81
N THR A 627 21.08 -49.69 1.33
CA THR A 627 20.14 -50.19 2.36
C THR A 627 19.18 -49.03 2.71
N GLY A 628 17.84 -49.10 2.62
CA GLY A 628 16.93 -50.21 2.91
C GLY A 628 16.33 -49.99 4.31
N GLY A 629 15.13 -49.43 4.42
CA GLY A 629 14.55 -49.11 5.73
C GLY A 629 13.10 -48.63 5.71
N ASN A 630 12.20 -49.52 5.32
CA ASN A 630 10.75 -49.38 5.38
C ASN A 630 10.27 -49.50 6.85
N ARG A 631 9.51 -48.55 7.40
CA ARG A 631 8.62 -48.78 8.55
C ARG A 631 7.31 -48.00 8.44
N ARG A 632 6.25 -48.79 8.29
CA ARG A 632 4.83 -48.46 8.41
C ARG A 632 4.35 -49.00 9.76
N ALA A 633 3.29 -48.37 10.28
CA ALA A 633 2.36 -48.80 11.34
C ALA A 633 2.61 -48.29 12.77
N VAL A 634 1.59 -47.60 13.31
CA VAL A 634 0.71 -47.92 14.46
C VAL A 634 0.06 -46.59 14.87
N LEU A 635 -1.16 -46.24 14.42
CA LEU A 635 -2.48 -46.63 14.94
C LEU A 635 -2.60 -46.55 16.48
N GLY A 636 -2.99 -45.38 16.98
CA GLY A 636 -3.47 -45.15 18.33
C GLY A 636 -4.64 -44.16 18.31
N ARG A 637 -5.86 -44.69 18.42
CA ARG A 637 -7.11 -43.94 18.63
C ARG A 637 -7.09 -43.27 20.01
N ALA A 638 -7.53 -42.02 20.08
CA ALA A 638 -8.29 -41.51 21.20
C ALA A 638 -9.48 -40.72 20.64
N LYS A 639 -10.68 -41.27 20.88
CA LYS A 639 -11.98 -40.63 20.70
C LYS A 639 -12.29 -39.86 21.98
N GLU A 640 -12.77 -38.63 21.86
CA GLU A 640 -13.63 -37.87 22.79
C GLU A 640 -13.54 -36.40 22.32
N GLY A 641 -14.60 -35.64 22.04
CA GLY A 641 -16.03 -35.88 22.03
C GLY A 641 -16.68 -34.62 21.45
N GLU A 642 -17.57 -34.82 20.47
CA GLU A 642 -18.47 -33.80 19.95
C GLU A 642 -19.47 -33.39 21.03
N LYS A 643 -19.56 -32.08 21.31
CA LYS A 643 -20.76 -31.34 21.73
C LYS A 643 -20.36 -29.87 21.91
N TRP A 644 -21.33 -28.97 21.88
CA TRP A 644 -21.22 -27.50 21.85
C TRP A 644 -21.32 -26.87 20.45
N GLY A 645 -22.29 -27.35 19.68
CA GLY A 645 -23.03 -26.54 18.72
C GLY A 645 -24.51 -26.69 19.03
N GLU A 646 -25.12 -25.63 19.61
CA GLU A 646 -26.55 -25.36 19.81
C GLU A 646 -26.82 -24.80 21.22
N ASP A 647 -26.47 -23.52 21.48
CA ASP A 647 -27.18 -22.68 22.47
C ASP A 647 -26.75 -21.20 22.46
N CYS A 648 -26.72 -20.58 21.28
CA CYS A 648 -26.58 -19.12 21.15
C CYS A 648 -27.55 -18.56 20.10
N ARG A 649 -28.83 -18.95 20.19
CA ARG A 649 -29.88 -18.45 19.28
C ARG A 649 -31.16 -17.95 19.96
N ARG A 650 -31.13 -17.68 21.28
CA ARG A 650 -32.24 -17.03 22.00
C ARG A 650 -31.72 -16.17 23.14
N ASN A 651 -31.48 -14.89 22.86
CA ASN A 651 -31.71 -13.74 23.74
C ASN A 651 -30.94 -12.54 23.20
N ILE A 652 -31.62 -11.67 22.46
CA ILE A 652 -31.50 -10.19 22.47
C ILE A 652 -32.69 -9.69 21.65
N SER A 653 -33.84 -9.66 22.30
CA SER A 653 -35.01 -8.90 21.88
C SER A 653 -35.49 -8.10 23.09
N SER A 654 -34.76 -7.05 23.44
CA SER A 654 -35.28 -5.84 24.08
C SER A 654 -34.12 -4.92 24.48
N ARG A 655 -33.97 -3.83 23.74
CA ARG A 655 -33.73 -2.46 24.26
C ARG A 655 -33.39 -1.57 23.07
N ARG A 656 -34.41 -0.82 22.64
CA ARG A 656 -34.26 0.36 21.78
C ARG A 656 -33.76 1.52 22.63
N GLY A 657 -32.92 2.37 22.03
CA GLY A 657 -32.82 3.79 22.36
C GLY A 657 -31.53 4.23 23.05
N ALA A 658 -30.51 4.58 22.25
CA ALA A 658 -29.65 5.75 22.44
C ALA A 658 -28.62 5.82 21.30
N GLU A 659 -28.71 6.86 20.48
CA GLU A 659 -27.81 7.16 19.37
C GLU A 659 -26.42 7.60 19.86
N THR A 660 -25.35 6.97 19.39
CA THR A 660 -23.98 7.50 19.37
C THR A 660 -23.19 6.90 18.20
N PRO A 661 -22.17 7.59 17.63
CA PRO A 661 -21.58 7.22 16.34
C PRO A 661 -20.67 5.99 16.46
N GLY A 662 -21.04 4.92 15.76
CA GLY A 662 -20.36 3.63 15.79
C GLY A 662 -18.95 3.66 15.22
N TYR A 663 -17.99 3.24 16.03
CA TYR A 663 -16.67 2.80 15.62
C TYR A 663 -16.76 1.37 15.06
N CYS A 664 -16.29 1.18 13.84
CA CYS A 664 -16.25 -0.12 13.17
C CYS A 664 -15.10 -0.96 13.74
N LEU A 665 -15.42 -1.88 14.65
CA LEU A 665 -14.57 -2.97 15.11
C LEU A 665 -14.66 -4.12 14.11
N LEU A 666 -13.60 -4.30 13.30
CA LEU A 666 -13.34 -5.56 12.61
C LEU A 666 -12.54 -6.44 13.56
N LEU A 667 -13.26 -7.23 14.36
CA LEU A 667 -12.74 -8.44 14.97
C LEU A 667 -13.09 -9.58 14.01
N HIS A 668 -12.09 -10.27 13.48
CA HIS A 668 -12.27 -11.61 12.95
C HIS A 668 -11.26 -12.53 13.64
N PRO A 669 -11.63 -13.80 13.88
CA PRO A 669 -11.04 -14.71 14.85
C PRO A 669 -9.56 -15.04 14.59
#